data_AF-A0A7Y3HQV2-F1
#
_entry.id   AF-A0A7Y3HQV2-F1
#
_cell.length_a   1.000
_cell.length_b   1.000
_cell.length_c   1.000
_cell.angle_alpha   90.00
_cell.angle_beta   90.00
_cell.angle_gamma   90.00
#
_symmetry.space_group_name_H-M   'P 1'
#
loop_
_entity.id
_entity.type
_entity.pdbx_description
1 polymer ?
#
loop_
_entity_poly.entity_id
_entity_poly.type
_entity_poly.pdbx_seq_one_letter_code
_entity_poly.pdbx_strand_id
1 'polypeptide(L)'
;IGVSQLTVFDNYGIARAERLVFLNQDNQLNISLTTNKQKYTPREKVELTVKVTDDRGIPIPASLSLSVVNDQLLSFADDKSGTIVSQLLLEQDLDQEVHEPGFYFDKKEAKASKSLDYLMMTSGWRRFTWKEVIDEDVPVISFNGEKAIIGGTVYDHRKSPVSNATIKIIRDKVSVKTDANGKFTLKNIDLSSVKTLAISGNNIPGINYAINEYREDYEFYGYHHLNKKNAFFNNRIAIPEAPRMVEIVEEEADFAHDLNDVVAMAVEDAAVDELPLAIEDKKIPVQVNAEEKDEVLNVRGGRENAKEYYIDGIKVRDNRNIAKRKALFQDKEIAENEVGLARPEKKVLYTQSREFSAPVYKEKSSEVKREDFRSTIFWDGIIELGRNGKTIIEFYTSDEITSFKAIVEGTSSTGEVGRAETLIYNQLPVTLDIKLPNQLITADKCNLPLTLTNNTEESINGEIKISHPKGMKYIGSSLRTLNLSAGQSKTIHLKYNVIQSNDSAVFSVHYKGPGFEDEISKVMQIIPQGFPSEVSYSAQDMNAVYNVALNDVVKGSVSAQLTAYPSVVGDLLSGVESILRRPSGCFEQTSMSSYPNILVMDYLKTTENEDKKLMARASNLLDAGYNKLVTFETSKKGYDWFGRAPANEALTAYGLMQFNDMKSVYQPDQGMIDRTAAWLMSRRDGKGGFKKHQSSADSYGRANEDITNAYIVYALCEAGYKKLDKEIAHSYQKALKSNDAYMLAMLANTMHTNGDNAKAQKLMTELIALQKEDGSFTGSDHSITRSTGKSLNIETSSIALMAMLKSDAKYRAEINKSVEWLITQRSGHGNFGNTQGTILALKALTQYAKQSKKIASSGEIEILVDGFVVETKTYEAGSRDAIEINGLEKYLKTGNNRVRVKFKDTDASLPYTLMVNWNTTLPGSAKNCAVKLDTDFVKHKVASGENIRLNAKISNTTDKGLASPIAIIGIPAGLSLQSWQLDEMQEEGQFDFYEIADNNIIIYLRQLAPSEKKEYSFDLKADIPGSYKAAASCAYLYYSDEYKHWTDSKSVTVEASNK
;
A
#
# COMPACT_ATOMS: atom_id res chain seq x y z
N ILE A 1 29.04 -24.76 17.45
CA ILE A 1 29.32 -23.44 16.83
C ILE A 1 28.06 -22.63 17.06
N GLY A 2 28.14 -21.38 17.47
CA GLY A 2 26.97 -20.59 17.89
C GLY A 2 26.95 -20.29 19.39
N VAL A 3 25.76 -19.96 19.91
CA VAL A 3 25.53 -19.65 21.34
C VAL A 3 25.89 -20.84 22.24
N SER A 4 26.36 -20.57 23.45
CA SER A 4 26.62 -21.56 24.50
C SER A 4 26.46 -20.95 25.88
N GLN A 5 25.86 -21.71 26.81
CA GLN A 5 25.52 -21.25 28.16
C GLN A 5 26.55 -21.79 29.17
N LEU A 6 27.37 -20.91 29.75
CA LEU A 6 28.29 -21.25 30.83
C LEU A 6 27.60 -21.02 32.17
N THR A 7 27.56 -22.03 33.04
CA THR A 7 27.02 -21.93 34.40
C THR A 7 28.08 -22.32 35.41
N VAL A 8 28.25 -21.52 36.45
CA VAL A 8 29.11 -21.78 37.60
C VAL A 8 28.24 -22.21 38.77
N PHE A 9 28.48 -23.41 39.29
CA PHE A 9 27.82 -23.96 40.48
C PHE A 9 28.73 -23.81 41.70
N ASP A 10 28.12 -23.78 42.89
CA ASP A 10 28.86 -23.99 44.14
C ASP A 10 28.95 -25.48 44.52
N ASN A 11 29.57 -25.76 45.67
CA ASN A 11 29.73 -27.10 46.23
C ASN A 11 28.42 -27.75 46.71
N TYR A 12 27.27 -27.06 46.60
CA TYR A 12 25.93 -27.59 46.87
C TYR A 12 25.13 -27.82 45.57
N GLY A 13 25.75 -27.63 44.39
CA GLY A 13 25.08 -27.75 43.10
C GLY A 13 24.17 -26.57 42.76
N ILE A 14 24.27 -25.44 43.49
CA ILE A 14 23.45 -24.25 43.25
C ILE A 14 24.17 -23.36 42.23
N ALA A 15 23.49 -23.03 41.13
CA ALA A 15 24.00 -22.08 40.14
C ALA A 15 24.19 -20.68 40.79
N ARG A 16 25.41 -20.15 40.74
CA ARG A 16 25.82 -18.86 41.33
C ARG A 16 26.07 -17.77 40.30
N ALA A 17 26.56 -18.14 39.12
CA ALA A 17 26.77 -17.23 38.00
C ALA A 17 26.49 -17.95 36.68
N GLU A 18 26.07 -17.20 35.67
CA GLU A 18 25.63 -17.73 34.40
C GLU A 18 25.90 -16.70 33.30
N ARG A 19 26.34 -17.13 32.12
CA ARG A 19 26.66 -16.26 30.99
C ARG A 19 26.48 -16.99 29.66
N LEU A 20 25.80 -16.36 28.70
CA LEU A 20 25.87 -16.76 27.30
C LEU A 20 27.21 -16.30 26.69
N VAL A 21 27.80 -17.12 25.85
CA VAL A 21 28.99 -16.82 25.05
C VAL A 21 28.79 -17.35 23.63
N PHE A 22 29.38 -16.69 22.64
CA PHE A 22 29.36 -17.16 21.25
C PHE A 22 30.64 -17.92 20.92
N LEU A 23 30.55 -19.19 20.54
CA LEU A 23 31.70 -20.06 20.32
C LEU A 23 31.97 -20.36 18.85
N ASN A 24 33.25 -20.28 18.48
CA ASN A 24 33.81 -20.57 17.16
C ASN A 24 33.26 -19.67 16.03
N GLN A 25 33.20 -18.34 16.25
CA GLN A 25 32.67 -17.35 15.28
C GLN A 25 33.28 -17.49 13.87
N ASP A 26 34.56 -17.84 13.77
CA ASP A 26 35.27 -18.02 12.50
C ASP A 26 35.12 -19.39 11.83
N ASN A 27 34.60 -20.41 12.52
CA ASN A 27 34.49 -21.77 11.98
C ASN A 27 33.24 -21.91 11.10
N GLN A 28 33.34 -21.40 9.87
CA GLN A 28 32.29 -21.38 8.85
C GLN A 28 32.82 -21.93 7.52
N LEU A 29 31.93 -22.33 6.62
CA LEU A 29 32.31 -22.75 5.26
C LEU A 29 32.90 -21.59 4.47
N ASN A 30 34.11 -21.78 3.93
CA ASN A 30 34.73 -20.86 2.99
C ASN A 30 34.19 -21.12 1.58
N ILE A 31 33.10 -20.41 1.22
CA ILE A 31 32.48 -20.47 -0.10
C ILE A 31 33.05 -19.34 -0.98
N SER A 32 33.53 -19.68 -2.18
CA SER A 32 34.02 -18.71 -3.19
C SER A 32 33.27 -18.87 -4.51
N LEU A 33 32.78 -17.75 -5.06
CA LEU A 33 31.97 -17.68 -6.27
C LEU A 33 32.73 -16.92 -7.37
N THR A 34 32.91 -17.52 -8.55
CA THR A 34 33.59 -16.87 -9.68
C THR A 34 32.87 -17.14 -11.01
N THR A 35 32.63 -16.09 -11.78
CA THR A 35 31.97 -16.14 -13.09
C THR A 35 32.99 -16.21 -14.24
N ASN A 36 32.60 -16.75 -15.39
CA ASN A 36 33.45 -16.76 -16.59
C ASN A 36 33.65 -15.36 -17.24
N LYS A 37 32.84 -14.35 -16.87
CA LYS A 37 32.99 -12.94 -17.26
C LYS A 37 32.58 -12.02 -16.10
N GLN A 38 33.10 -10.79 -16.07
CA GLN A 38 32.61 -9.74 -15.16
C GLN A 38 31.32 -9.08 -15.65
N LYS A 39 31.13 -9.01 -16.98
CA LYS A 39 29.96 -8.39 -17.63
C LYS A 39 29.35 -9.35 -18.63
N TYR A 40 28.03 -9.30 -18.71
CA TYR A 40 27.20 -10.03 -19.65
C TYR A 40 26.27 -9.06 -20.38
N THR A 41 25.80 -9.47 -21.53
CA THR A 41 24.73 -8.79 -22.28
C THR A 41 23.40 -9.51 -22.09
N PRO A 42 22.25 -8.90 -22.48
CA PRO A 42 20.95 -9.57 -22.43
C PRO A 42 20.92 -10.95 -23.08
N ARG A 43 20.25 -11.90 -22.39
CA ARG A 43 20.09 -13.31 -22.79
C ARG A 43 21.41 -14.05 -23.04
N GLU A 44 22.49 -13.63 -22.38
CA GLU A 44 23.80 -14.28 -22.47
C GLU A 44 23.96 -15.36 -21.38
N LYS A 45 24.67 -16.44 -21.73
CA LYS A 45 24.95 -17.55 -20.82
C LYS A 45 26.00 -17.15 -19.78
N VAL A 46 25.66 -17.31 -18.52
CA VAL A 46 26.54 -17.20 -17.35
C VAL A 46 27.04 -18.61 -17.00
N GLU A 47 28.33 -18.74 -16.72
CA GLU A 47 28.92 -19.94 -16.11
C GLU A 47 29.49 -19.52 -14.76
N LEU A 48 28.82 -19.96 -13.68
CA LEU A 48 29.18 -19.67 -12.29
C LEU A 48 29.91 -20.87 -11.69
N THR A 49 31.19 -20.71 -11.40
CA THR A 49 31.96 -21.66 -10.60
C THR A 49 31.69 -21.43 -9.12
N VAL A 50 31.30 -22.48 -8.41
CA VAL A 50 31.19 -22.52 -6.95
C VAL A 50 32.30 -23.42 -6.42
N LYS A 51 33.06 -22.95 -5.43
CA LYS A 51 34.05 -23.76 -4.69
C LYS A 51 33.85 -23.57 -3.20
N VAL A 52 33.95 -24.65 -2.43
CA VAL A 52 33.80 -24.70 -0.97
C VAL A 52 35.03 -25.36 -0.34
N THR A 53 35.52 -24.80 0.75
CA THR A 53 36.57 -25.39 1.60
C THR A 53 36.26 -25.23 3.08
N ASP A 54 36.96 -25.98 3.92
CA ASP A 54 37.04 -25.72 5.36
C ASP A 54 37.87 -24.45 5.69
N ASP A 55 38.05 -24.20 6.98
CA ASP A 55 38.89 -23.17 7.58
C ASP A 55 40.37 -23.23 7.11
N ARG A 56 40.88 -24.45 6.88
CA ARG A 56 42.26 -24.74 6.42
C ARG A 56 42.42 -24.65 4.90
N GLY A 57 41.35 -24.35 4.16
CA GLY A 57 41.38 -24.28 2.69
C GLY A 57 41.30 -25.64 1.97
N ILE A 58 40.98 -26.73 2.68
CA ILE A 58 40.82 -28.08 2.16
C ILE A 58 39.40 -28.22 1.58
N PRO A 59 39.22 -28.72 0.33
CA PRO A 59 37.90 -28.92 -0.26
C PRO A 59 37.05 -29.95 0.52
N ILE A 60 35.78 -29.63 0.75
CA ILE A 60 34.86 -30.42 1.58
C ILE A 60 33.51 -30.59 0.87
N PRO A 61 32.81 -31.73 1.04
CA PRO A 61 31.44 -31.89 0.54
C PRO A 61 30.46 -30.96 1.25
N ALA A 62 29.49 -30.42 0.51
CA ALA A 62 28.49 -29.49 1.02
C ALA A 62 27.20 -29.54 0.19
N SER A 63 26.07 -29.27 0.83
CA SER A 63 24.76 -29.07 0.21
C SER A 63 24.37 -27.60 0.34
N LEU A 64 24.19 -26.92 -0.79
CA LEU A 64 23.94 -25.48 -0.87
C LEU A 64 22.67 -25.15 -1.65
N SER A 65 22.04 -24.02 -1.40
CA SER A 65 21.12 -23.37 -2.34
C SER A 65 21.87 -22.35 -3.20
N LEU A 66 21.27 -21.94 -4.32
CA LEU A 66 21.69 -20.77 -5.10
C LEU A 66 20.47 -19.97 -5.53
N SER A 67 20.45 -18.67 -5.23
CA SER A 67 19.53 -17.71 -5.85
C SER A 67 20.30 -16.72 -6.72
N VAL A 68 19.69 -16.25 -7.80
CA VAL A 68 20.24 -15.17 -8.64
C VAL A 68 19.14 -14.16 -8.93
N VAL A 69 19.17 -13.03 -8.21
CA VAL A 69 18.07 -12.06 -8.10
C VAL A 69 18.58 -10.65 -8.44
N ASN A 70 17.75 -9.83 -9.06
CA ASN A 70 18.02 -8.42 -9.34
C ASN A 70 18.36 -7.69 -8.03
N ASP A 71 19.57 -7.16 -7.98
CA ASP A 71 20.22 -6.56 -6.82
C ASP A 71 19.46 -5.33 -6.32
N GLN A 72 18.81 -4.58 -7.23
CA GLN A 72 17.98 -3.43 -6.85
C GLN A 72 16.75 -3.86 -6.03
N LEU A 73 16.11 -4.97 -6.38
CA LEU A 73 14.97 -5.50 -5.63
C LEU A 73 15.38 -6.04 -4.25
N LEU A 74 16.62 -6.53 -4.11
CA LEU A 74 17.18 -6.85 -2.80
C LEU A 74 17.51 -5.58 -1.99
N SER A 75 17.92 -4.47 -2.62
CA SER A 75 18.11 -3.18 -1.92
C SER A 75 16.81 -2.46 -1.52
N PHE A 76 15.64 -2.97 -1.94
CA PHE A 76 14.33 -2.56 -1.44
C PHE A 76 13.75 -3.55 -0.41
N ALA A 77 14.40 -4.69 -0.17
CA ALA A 77 14.10 -5.57 0.96
C ALA A 77 14.89 -5.08 2.19
N ASP A 78 14.31 -5.23 3.38
CA ASP A 78 14.91 -4.77 4.62
C ASP A 78 16.21 -5.55 4.91
N ASP A 79 17.34 -4.84 4.94
CA ASP A 79 18.69 -5.41 5.11
C ASP A 79 18.96 -5.95 6.53
N LYS A 80 18.00 -5.71 7.42
CA LYS A 80 17.88 -6.18 8.79
C LYS A 80 17.44 -7.65 8.92
N SER A 81 17.30 -8.36 7.81
CA SER A 81 16.78 -9.73 7.77
C SER A 81 17.85 -10.81 8.08
N GLY A 82 17.39 -11.94 8.63
CA GLY A 82 18.22 -13.09 8.96
C GLY A 82 18.82 -13.80 7.75
N THR A 83 20.03 -14.34 7.91
CA THR A 83 20.71 -15.22 6.96
C THR A 83 20.76 -16.65 7.50
N ILE A 84 21.09 -17.67 6.71
CA ILE A 84 21.25 -19.04 7.25
C ILE A 84 22.29 -19.11 8.38
N VAL A 85 23.33 -18.25 8.34
CA VAL A 85 24.40 -18.20 9.35
C VAL A 85 23.87 -17.64 10.67
N SER A 86 23.15 -16.52 10.64
CA SER A 86 22.60 -15.91 11.86
C SER A 86 21.41 -16.71 12.40
N GLN A 87 20.55 -17.24 11.53
CA GLN A 87 19.44 -18.11 11.91
C GLN A 87 19.93 -19.35 12.67
N LEU A 88 20.86 -20.13 12.09
CA LEU A 88 21.27 -21.42 12.65
C LEU A 88 22.27 -21.31 13.81
N LEU A 89 22.97 -20.19 13.98
CA LEU A 89 24.04 -20.05 14.99
C LEU A 89 23.71 -19.06 16.12
N LEU A 90 22.72 -18.17 15.94
CA LEU A 90 22.41 -17.09 16.88
C LEU A 90 20.91 -17.01 17.21
N GLU A 91 20.05 -16.82 16.21
CA GLU A 91 18.64 -16.45 16.41
C GLU A 91 17.82 -17.58 17.05
N GLN A 92 18.11 -18.85 16.75
CA GLN A 92 17.38 -20.01 17.30
C GLN A 92 17.70 -20.34 18.77
N ASP A 93 18.71 -19.70 19.36
CA ASP A 93 19.10 -19.86 20.77
C ASP A 93 18.88 -18.58 21.60
N LEU A 94 18.09 -17.62 21.08
CA LEU A 94 17.68 -16.39 21.75
C LEU A 94 16.16 -16.21 21.68
N ASP A 95 15.57 -15.71 22.78
CA ASP A 95 14.10 -15.52 22.95
C ASP A 95 13.63 -14.10 22.62
N GLN A 96 14.56 -13.23 22.20
CA GLN A 96 14.29 -11.86 21.77
C GLN A 96 14.69 -11.65 20.31
N GLU A 97 13.95 -10.80 19.61
CA GLU A 97 14.23 -10.43 18.22
C GLU A 97 15.62 -9.78 18.10
N VAL A 98 16.51 -10.44 17.36
CA VAL A 98 17.86 -9.94 17.11
C VAL A 98 17.81 -8.93 15.98
N HIS A 99 17.83 -7.63 16.31
CA HIS A 99 17.89 -6.56 15.32
C HIS A 99 19.20 -6.62 14.52
N GLU A 100 19.10 -6.52 13.19
CA GLU A 100 20.22 -6.61 12.24
C GLU A 100 21.13 -7.84 12.49
N PRO A 101 20.59 -9.07 12.45
CA PRO A 101 21.30 -10.27 12.91
C PRO A 101 22.51 -10.64 12.02
N GLY A 102 22.56 -10.14 10.78
CA GLY A 102 23.73 -10.27 9.90
C GLY A 102 24.93 -9.40 10.31
N PHE A 103 24.72 -8.26 10.99
CA PHE A 103 25.79 -7.33 11.40
C PHE A 103 26.84 -8.01 12.29
N TYR A 104 26.42 -8.93 13.17
CA TYR A 104 27.30 -9.68 14.07
C TYR A 104 28.26 -10.66 13.36
N PHE A 105 28.08 -10.87 12.05
CA PHE A 105 28.86 -11.79 11.24
C PHE A 105 29.67 -11.12 10.10
N ASP A 106 29.52 -9.81 9.85
CA ASP A 106 30.36 -9.14 8.84
C ASP A 106 31.77 -8.87 9.37
N LYS A 107 32.75 -9.60 8.81
CA LYS A 107 34.18 -9.46 9.12
C LYS A 107 34.79 -8.12 8.68
N LYS A 108 34.04 -7.25 7.99
CA LYS A 108 34.45 -5.87 7.67
C LYS A 108 34.06 -4.86 8.76
N GLU A 109 33.06 -5.14 9.59
CA GLU A 109 32.56 -4.22 10.60
C GLU A 109 33.34 -4.40 11.91
N ALA A 110 34.16 -3.42 12.25
CA ALA A 110 35.09 -3.45 13.38
C ALA A 110 34.40 -3.61 14.75
N LYS A 111 33.09 -3.35 14.86
CA LYS A 111 32.29 -3.54 16.06
C LYS A 111 31.65 -4.92 16.17
N ALA A 112 31.52 -5.70 15.08
CA ALA A 112 30.67 -6.88 14.99
C ALA A 112 30.86 -7.87 16.16
N SER A 113 32.07 -8.41 16.34
CA SER A 113 32.36 -9.37 17.44
C SER A 113 32.22 -8.77 18.85
N LYS A 114 32.46 -7.47 19.02
CA LYS A 114 32.30 -6.80 20.32
C LYS A 114 30.81 -6.60 20.66
N SER A 115 30.02 -6.21 19.67
CA SER A 115 28.57 -6.11 19.81
C SER A 115 27.91 -7.49 19.99
N LEU A 116 28.48 -8.55 19.39
CA LEU A 116 28.02 -9.92 19.60
C LEU A 116 28.21 -10.36 21.06
N ASP A 117 29.37 -10.08 21.66
CA ASP A 117 29.57 -10.35 23.09
C ASP A 117 28.63 -9.51 23.97
N TYR A 118 28.38 -8.25 23.61
CA TYR A 118 27.39 -7.42 24.30
C TYR A 118 25.95 -7.94 24.15
N LEU A 119 25.56 -8.49 22.99
CA LEU A 119 24.27 -9.15 22.80
C LEU A 119 24.15 -10.41 23.68
N MET A 120 25.23 -11.19 23.81
CA MET A 120 25.28 -12.34 24.74
C MET A 120 25.20 -11.91 26.21
N MET A 121 25.73 -10.73 26.56
CA MET A 121 25.66 -10.18 27.92
C MET A 121 24.29 -9.57 28.28
N THR A 122 23.51 -9.06 27.31
CA THR A 122 22.18 -8.48 27.55
C THR A 122 21.03 -9.47 27.37
N SER A 123 21.23 -10.54 26.59
CA SER A 123 20.23 -11.59 26.36
C SER A 123 20.12 -12.55 27.55
N GLY A 124 19.46 -12.11 28.63
CA GLY A 124 19.30 -12.87 29.87
C GLY A 124 18.33 -14.07 29.82
N TRP A 125 18.21 -14.75 28.68
CA TRP A 125 17.28 -15.87 28.48
C TRP A 125 17.82 -17.21 29.02
N ARG A 126 16.90 -18.10 29.37
CA ARG A 126 17.18 -19.49 29.79
C ARG A 126 16.28 -20.47 29.06
N ARG A 127 16.89 -21.42 28.36
CA ARG A 127 16.20 -22.52 27.65
C ARG A 127 15.58 -23.57 28.59
N PHE A 128 16.11 -23.67 29.81
CA PHE A 128 15.68 -24.55 30.91
C PHE A 128 16.23 -23.98 32.23
N THR A 129 15.68 -24.37 33.38
CA THR A 129 16.37 -24.15 34.66
C THR A 129 17.17 -25.39 35.08
N TRP A 130 18.31 -25.17 35.73
CA TRP A 130 19.12 -26.28 36.25
C TRP A 130 18.40 -27.11 37.30
N LYS A 131 17.40 -26.56 37.99
CA LYS A 131 16.58 -27.33 38.93
C LYS A 131 15.77 -28.41 38.19
N GLU A 132 15.05 -28.05 37.14
CA GLU A 132 14.25 -29.01 36.34
C GLU A 132 15.13 -30.12 35.75
N VAL A 133 16.37 -29.78 35.34
CA VAL A 133 17.35 -30.76 34.81
C VAL A 133 17.91 -31.68 35.91
N ILE A 134 18.14 -31.16 37.13
CA ILE A 134 18.66 -31.94 38.27
C ILE A 134 17.57 -32.83 38.89
N ASP A 135 16.32 -32.35 38.93
CA ASP A 135 15.15 -33.09 39.45
C ASP A 135 14.59 -34.13 38.44
N GLU A 136 15.24 -34.31 37.28
CA GLU A 136 14.80 -35.11 36.11
C GLU A 136 13.41 -34.72 35.54
N ASP A 137 12.89 -33.52 35.85
CA ASP A 137 11.60 -32.99 35.37
C ASP A 137 11.71 -32.46 33.92
N VAL A 138 12.07 -33.35 33.01
CA VAL A 138 12.30 -33.03 31.60
C VAL A 138 10.99 -32.71 30.87
N PRO A 139 10.94 -31.63 30.06
CA PRO A 139 9.69 -31.15 29.46
C PRO A 139 9.07 -32.18 28.51
N VAL A 140 7.75 -32.37 28.63
CA VAL A 140 7.00 -33.33 27.83
C VAL A 140 7.05 -32.97 26.34
N ILE A 141 7.81 -33.75 25.57
CA ILE A 141 7.97 -33.61 24.12
C ILE A 141 6.62 -33.81 23.42
N SER A 142 5.90 -32.70 23.27
CA SER A 142 4.53 -32.65 22.74
C SER A 142 4.47 -32.93 21.24
N PHE A 143 5.56 -32.62 20.52
CA PHE A 143 5.75 -32.92 19.11
C PHE A 143 6.88 -33.94 18.98
N ASN A 144 6.51 -35.22 18.83
CA ASN A 144 7.47 -36.26 18.46
C ASN A 144 7.91 -36.03 17.00
N GLY A 145 9.19 -36.18 16.69
CA GLY A 145 9.70 -36.09 15.32
C GLY A 145 8.98 -37.04 14.36
N GLU A 146 8.84 -36.62 13.09
CA GLU A 146 8.11 -37.41 12.09
C GLU A 146 8.70 -38.81 11.94
N LYS A 147 7.84 -39.82 12.05
CA LYS A 147 8.27 -41.22 12.01
C LYS A 147 8.44 -41.68 10.56
N ALA A 148 9.68 -41.97 10.19
CA ALA A 148 10.09 -42.24 8.82
C ALA A 148 9.36 -43.42 8.17
N ILE A 149 9.28 -43.34 6.84
CA ILE A 149 9.00 -44.48 5.97
C ILE A 149 10.36 -44.97 5.46
N ILE A 150 10.61 -46.27 5.57
CA ILE A 150 11.84 -46.91 5.12
C ILE A 150 11.50 -47.99 4.10
N GLY A 151 11.83 -47.71 2.85
CA GLY A 151 11.55 -48.57 1.70
C GLY A 151 12.81 -48.99 0.97
N GLY A 152 12.68 -50.00 0.13
CA GLY A 152 13.78 -50.48 -0.69
C GLY A 152 13.43 -51.69 -1.53
N THR A 153 14.38 -52.10 -2.36
CA THR A 153 14.30 -53.30 -3.21
C THR A 153 15.43 -54.26 -2.83
N VAL A 154 15.11 -55.53 -2.66
CA VAL A 154 16.07 -56.59 -2.34
C VAL A 154 16.28 -57.47 -3.57
N TYR A 155 17.54 -57.64 -3.94
CA TYR A 155 18.00 -58.41 -5.10
C TYR A 155 18.91 -59.58 -4.67
N ASP A 156 19.06 -60.57 -5.54
CA ASP A 156 20.05 -61.63 -5.39
C ASP A 156 21.43 -61.25 -5.97
N HIS A 157 22.39 -62.16 -5.87
CA HIS A 157 23.71 -62.07 -6.49
C HIS A 157 23.72 -61.84 -8.03
N ARG A 158 22.58 -61.91 -8.72
CA ARG A 158 22.41 -61.70 -10.17
C ARG A 158 21.58 -60.44 -10.49
N LYS A 159 21.34 -59.57 -9.50
CA LYS A 159 20.42 -58.42 -9.58
C LYS A 159 18.96 -58.79 -9.89
N SER A 160 18.54 -60.03 -9.65
CA SER A 160 17.13 -60.44 -9.78
C SER A 160 16.38 -60.14 -8.48
N PRO A 161 15.18 -59.50 -8.50
CA PRO A 161 14.47 -59.18 -7.27
C PRO A 161 14.02 -60.42 -6.49
N VAL A 162 14.14 -60.38 -5.16
CA VAL A 162 13.85 -61.50 -4.27
C VAL A 162 12.56 -61.24 -3.50
N SER A 163 11.49 -61.93 -3.88
CA SER A 163 10.20 -61.90 -3.19
C SER A 163 10.19 -62.72 -1.90
N ASN A 164 9.30 -62.38 -0.96
CA ASN A 164 9.17 -62.99 0.36
C ASN A 164 10.42 -62.93 1.27
N ALA A 165 11.45 -62.17 0.92
CA ALA A 165 12.55 -61.85 1.83
C ALA A 165 11.99 -61.07 3.03
N THR A 166 12.33 -61.53 4.24
CA THR A 166 11.87 -60.96 5.50
C THR A 166 12.84 -59.87 5.94
N ILE A 167 12.30 -58.67 6.09
CA ILE A 167 12.97 -57.48 6.60
C ILE A 167 12.50 -57.27 8.03
N LYS A 168 13.41 -57.03 8.97
CA LYS A 168 13.08 -56.78 10.38
C LYS A 168 14.03 -55.76 10.99
N ILE A 169 13.51 -54.84 11.81
CA ILE A 169 14.40 -54.01 12.64
C ILE A 169 14.84 -54.81 13.88
N ILE A 170 16.15 -54.90 14.12
CA ILE A 170 16.73 -55.59 15.27
C ILE A 170 16.31 -54.88 16.56
N ARG A 171 15.93 -55.66 17.59
CA ARG A 171 15.32 -55.23 18.87
C ARG A 171 13.92 -54.59 18.76
N ASP A 172 13.36 -54.44 17.56
CA ASP A 172 11.99 -53.99 17.34
C ASP A 172 11.04 -55.17 17.01
N LYS A 173 9.74 -54.91 17.07
CA LYS A 173 8.64 -55.78 16.61
C LYS A 173 8.31 -55.58 15.13
N VAL A 174 8.72 -54.46 14.52
CA VAL A 174 8.38 -54.18 13.11
C VAL A 174 9.17 -55.11 12.17
N SER A 175 8.41 -55.85 11.35
CA SER A 175 8.92 -56.72 10.29
C SER A 175 7.93 -56.81 9.14
N VAL A 176 8.44 -56.85 7.91
CA VAL A 176 7.68 -56.95 6.66
C VAL A 176 8.33 -57.98 5.74
N LYS A 177 7.63 -58.37 4.67
CA LYS A 177 8.19 -59.16 3.59
C LYS A 177 8.23 -58.37 2.29
N THR A 178 9.18 -58.70 1.42
CA THR A 178 9.23 -58.16 0.06
C THR A 178 8.11 -58.69 -0.82
N ASP A 179 7.59 -57.85 -1.70
CA ASP A 179 6.57 -58.16 -2.70
C ASP A 179 7.13 -59.00 -3.87
N ALA A 180 6.32 -59.23 -4.90
CA ALA A 180 6.73 -59.96 -6.11
C ALA A 180 7.90 -59.30 -6.87
N ASN A 181 8.11 -57.99 -6.68
CA ASN A 181 9.16 -57.18 -7.30
C ASN A 181 10.35 -56.96 -6.36
N GLY A 182 10.44 -57.71 -5.26
CA GLY A 182 11.50 -57.56 -4.26
C GLY A 182 11.40 -56.31 -3.39
N LYS A 183 10.31 -55.53 -3.48
CA LYS A 183 10.14 -54.27 -2.76
C LYS A 183 9.53 -54.44 -1.37
N PHE A 184 9.98 -53.64 -0.41
CA PHE A 184 9.39 -53.55 0.92
C PHE A 184 9.11 -52.11 1.33
N THR A 185 8.27 -51.93 2.36
CA THR A 185 8.04 -50.64 3.01
C THR A 185 7.76 -50.85 4.49
N LEU A 186 8.62 -50.30 5.33
CA LEU A 186 8.43 -50.13 6.78
C LEU A 186 7.85 -48.73 7.01
N LYS A 187 6.90 -48.58 7.92
CA LYS A 187 6.25 -47.29 8.24
C LYS A 187 6.28 -47.03 9.74
N ASN A 188 6.20 -45.76 10.11
CA ASN A 188 6.25 -45.28 11.48
C ASN A 188 7.57 -45.64 12.20
N ILE A 189 8.69 -45.60 11.48
CA ILE A 189 10.02 -45.91 12.02
C ILE A 189 10.59 -44.68 12.71
N ASP A 190 10.77 -44.77 14.02
CA ASP A 190 11.61 -43.82 14.75
C ASP A 190 13.08 -43.99 14.31
N LEU A 191 13.77 -42.88 14.01
CA LEU A 191 15.19 -42.84 13.65
C LEU A 191 16.03 -41.93 14.56
N SER A 192 15.49 -41.51 15.72
CA SER A 192 16.24 -40.74 16.74
C SER A 192 17.51 -41.45 17.25
N SER A 193 17.61 -42.76 17.01
CA SER A 193 18.82 -43.55 17.15
C SER A 193 19.03 -44.40 15.91
N VAL A 194 20.29 -44.66 15.52
CA VAL A 194 20.64 -45.63 14.48
C VAL A 194 19.93 -46.96 14.74
N LYS A 195 19.15 -47.45 13.77
CA LYS A 195 18.50 -48.77 13.83
C LYS A 195 19.23 -49.75 12.91
N THR A 196 18.95 -51.05 13.02
CA THR A 196 19.57 -52.06 12.14
C THR A 196 18.49 -52.92 11.47
N LEU A 197 18.49 -52.92 10.14
CA LEU A 197 17.69 -53.83 9.32
C LEU A 197 18.38 -55.19 9.21
N ALA A 198 17.75 -56.24 9.71
CA ALA A 198 18.07 -57.62 9.38
C ALA A 198 17.25 -58.05 8.15
N ILE A 199 17.93 -58.54 7.11
CA ILE A 199 17.36 -58.98 5.84
C ILE A 199 17.70 -60.46 5.65
N SER A 200 16.69 -61.30 5.43
CA SER A 200 16.86 -62.75 5.32
C SER A 200 15.82 -63.39 4.40
N GLY A 201 16.18 -64.38 3.60
CA GLY A 201 15.26 -65.01 2.67
C GLY A 201 15.87 -66.16 1.87
N ASN A 202 15.10 -66.75 0.96
CA ASN A 202 15.62 -67.75 0.03
C ASN A 202 16.77 -67.14 -0.79
N ASN A 203 17.91 -67.82 -0.81
CA ASN A 203 19.17 -67.37 -1.44
C ASN A 203 19.75 -66.05 -0.89
N ILE A 204 19.31 -65.58 0.28
CA ILE A 204 19.90 -64.42 0.98
C ILE A 204 20.38 -64.87 2.37
N PRO A 205 21.70 -65.02 2.61
CA PRO A 205 22.22 -65.18 3.96
C PRO A 205 21.88 -63.93 4.79
N GLY A 206 21.69 -64.06 6.10
CA GLY A 206 21.24 -62.96 6.96
C GLY A 206 22.18 -61.75 6.93
N ILE A 207 21.76 -60.67 6.26
CA ILE A 207 22.51 -59.40 6.16
C ILE A 207 21.94 -58.44 7.19
N ASN A 208 22.82 -57.76 7.93
CA ASN A 208 22.46 -56.65 8.81
C ASN A 208 22.96 -55.33 8.22
N TYR A 209 22.10 -54.30 8.17
CA TYR A 209 22.41 -52.99 7.61
C TYR A 209 21.98 -51.88 8.57
N ALA A 210 22.84 -50.89 8.83
CA ALA A 210 22.51 -49.74 9.68
C ALA A 210 21.70 -48.70 8.91
N ILE A 211 20.72 -48.06 9.57
CA ILE A 211 19.92 -46.96 9.01
C ILE A 211 19.73 -45.83 10.02
N ASN A 212 19.75 -44.60 9.52
CA ASN A 212 19.67 -43.34 10.28
C ASN A 212 19.05 -42.19 9.46
N GLU A 213 18.52 -42.47 8.26
CA GLU A 213 18.02 -41.49 7.28
C GLU A 213 16.64 -41.93 6.78
N TYR A 214 15.78 -40.96 6.41
CA TYR A 214 14.53 -41.24 5.69
C TYR A 214 14.87 -41.63 4.25
N ARG A 215 14.46 -42.83 3.79
CA ARG A 215 14.70 -43.28 2.41
C ARG A 215 13.77 -44.40 1.98
N GLU A 216 13.19 -44.29 0.78
CA GLU A 216 12.22 -45.25 0.23
C GLU A 216 12.77 -46.16 -0.89
N ASP A 217 14.02 -45.96 -1.32
CA ASP A 217 14.65 -46.60 -2.48
C ASP A 217 15.94 -47.38 -2.17
N TYR A 218 16.20 -47.79 -0.92
CA TYR A 218 17.41 -48.57 -0.59
C TYR A 218 17.55 -49.84 -1.46
N GLU A 219 18.72 -50.09 -2.04
CA GLU A 219 19.02 -51.35 -2.73
C GLU A 219 19.85 -52.30 -1.86
N PHE A 220 19.42 -53.56 -1.74
CA PHE A 220 20.14 -54.60 -1.01
C PHE A 220 20.45 -55.80 -1.92
N TYR A 221 21.64 -56.37 -1.81
CA TYR A 221 22.13 -57.43 -2.69
C TYR A 221 22.61 -58.66 -1.91
N GLY A 222 21.94 -59.80 -2.12
CA GLY A 222 22.23 -61.08 -1.47
C GLY A 222 23.46 -61.79 -2.05
N TYR A 223 24.66 -61.42 -1.58
CA TYR A 223 25.92 -62.06 -1.98
C TYR A 223 26.30 -63.25 -1.10
N HIS A 224 26.87 -64.30 -1.73
CA HIS A 224 27.38 -65.50 -1.06
C HIS A 224 28.90 -65.38 -0.86
N HIS A 225 29.39 -65.32 0.38
CA HIS A 225 30.82 -65.15 0.67
C HIS A 225 31.62 -66.45 0.47
N LEU A 226 32.07 -66.71 -0.77
CA LEU A 226 32.98 -67.83 -1.11
C LEU A 226 34.15 -67.41 -2.03
N ASN A 227 34.99 -66.48 -1.57
CA ASN A 227 36.44 -66.76 -1.52
C ASN A 227 37.25 -65.72 -0.70
N LYS A 228 38.37 -66.18 -0.12
CA LYS A 228 39.29 -65.33 0.66
C LYS A 228 40.46 -64.82 -0.20
N LYS A 229 40.32 -63.62 -0.77
CA LYS A 229 41.39 -62.64 -1.06
C LYS A 229 40.74 -61.34 -1.57
N ASN A 230 41.32 -60.20 -1.21
CA ASN A 230 40.88 -58.83 -1.56
C ASN A 230 39.50 -58.39 -0.99
N ALA A 231 39.42 -58.15 0.33
CA ALA A 231 38.32 -57.39 0.94
C ALA A 231 38.73 -56.77 2.31
N PHE A 232 39.68 -55.83 2.32
CA PHE A 232 40.01 -55.04 3.53
C PHE A 232 39.01 -53.90 3.76
N PHE A 233 37.75 -54.23 4.05
CA PHE A 233 36.80 -53.29 4.65
C PHE A 233 36.76 -53.47 6.16
N ASN A 234 37.88 -53.20 6.82
CA ASN A 234 37.98 -53.23 8.28
C ASN A 234 37.59 -51.88 8.88
N ASN A 235 36.45 -51.33 8.45
CA ASN A 235 35.77 -50.23 9.15
C ASN A 235 35.15 -50.76 10.45
N ARG A 236 36.03 -51.18 11.37
CA ARG A 236 35.77 -50.92 12.78
C ARG A 236 35.75 -49.40 12.92
N ILE A 237 34.57 -48.80 12.83
CA ILE A 237 34.32 -47.58 13.58
C ILE A 237 34.62 -47.96 15.02
N ALA A 238 35.74 -47.46 15.54
CA ALA A 238 35.99 -47.55 16.96
C ALA A 238 34.87 -46.76 17.62
N ILE A 239 33.99 -47.46 18.35
CA ILE A 239 33.16 -46.81 19.35
C ILE A 239 34.18 -46.15 20.29
N PRO A 240 34.20 -44.81 20.46
CA PRO A 240 35.02 -44.21 21.50
C PRO A 240 34.61 -44.87 22.81
N GLU A 241 35.56 -45.33 23.64
CA GLU A 241 35.19 -45.55 25.03
C GLU A 241 34.59 -44.25 25.54
N ALA A 242 33.40 -44.30 26.14
CA ALA A 242 32.81 -43.14 26.77
C ALA A 242 33.88 -42.54 27.70
N PRO A 243 34.17 -41.23 27.61
CA PRO A 243 35.30 -40.65 28.32
C PRO A 243 35.16 -40.98 29.80
N ARG A 244 36.09 -41.81 30.29
CA ARG A 244 36.11 -42.18 31.71
C ARG A 244 36.25 -40.88 32.49
N MET A 245 35.47 -40.74 33.55
CA MET A 245 35.67 -39.69 34.54
C MET A 245 37.15 -39.68 34.91
N VAL A 246 37.84 -38.60 34.53
CA VAL A 246 39.21 -38.39 34.98
C VAL A 246 39.09 -37.92 36.42
N GLU A 247 39.26 -38.85 37.35
CA GLU A 247 39.62 -38.49 38.72
C GLU A 247 40.93 -37.70 38.64
N ILE A 248 40.82 -36.38 38.80
CA ILE A 248 41.99 -35.55 39.08
C ILE A 248 42.36 -35.86 40.53
N VAL A 249 43.32 -36.78 40.68
CA VAL A 249 44.01 -37.03 41.93
C VAL A 249 44.72 -35.73 42.34
N GLU A 250 44.69 -35.43 43.64
CA GLU A 250 45.38 -34.27 44.20
C GLU A 250 46.90 -34.43 44.03
N GLU A 251 47.53 -33.52 43.29
CA GLU A 251 48.96 -33.22 43.41
C GLU A 251 49.10 -31.77 43.90
N GLU A 252 49.56 -31.62 45.15
CA GLU A 252 49.99 -30.32 45.68
C GLU A 252 51.30 -29.89 44.99
N ALA A 253 51.31 -28.69 44.41
CA ALA A 253 52.53 -28.04 43.96
C ALA A 253 52.40 -26.51 44.13
N ASP A 254 53.23 -25.94 45.00
CA ASP A 254 53.38 -24.49 45.14
C ASP A 254 53.80 -23.83 43.81
N PHE A 255 53.32 -22.60 43.57
CA PHE A 255 54.25 -21.45 43.54
C PHE A 255 53.52 -20.11 43.65
N ALA A 256 53.66 -19.45 44.80
CA ALA A 256 53.09 -18.13 45.08
C ALA A 256 54.14 -17.00 44.96
N HIS A 257 54.70 -16.81 43.76
CA HIS A 257 55.41 -15.60 43.32
C HIS A 257 54.97 -15.35 41.85
N ASP A 258 54.74 -14.13 41.36
CA ASP A 258 55.06 -12.81 41.91
C ASP A 258 53.85 -11.86 41.80
N LEU A 259 53.70 -10.92 42.74
CA LEU A 259 52.50 -10.08 42.89
C LEU A 259 52.89 -8.65 43.31
N ASN A 260 53.87 -8.06 42.62
CA ASN A 260 54.46 -6.77 43.03
C ASN A 260 54.97 -5.85 41.90
N ASP A 261 54.57 -6.04 40.62
CA ASP A 261 55.19 -5.29 39.52
C ASP A 261 54.27 -4.82 38.36
N VAL A 262 53.10 -4.23 38.67
CA VAL A 262 52.45 -3.20 37.81
C VAL A 262 51.64 -2.17 38.66
N VAL A 263 52.27 -1.47 39.61
CA VAL A 263 51.64 -0.29 40.27
C VAL A 263 52.62 0.87 40.40
N ALA A 264 53.01 1.46 39.27
CA ALA A 264 53.67 2.78 39.22
C ALA A 264 53.65 3.40 37.81
N MET A 265 52.59 4.16 37.45
CA MET A 265 52.72 5.44 36.72
C MET A 265 51.36 6.15 36.55
N ALA A 266 51.39 7.48 36.75
CA ALA A 266 50.38 8.48 36.38
C ALA A 266 48.96 8.37 37.00
N VAL A 267 48.77 9.09 38.10
CA VAL A 267 47.52 9.82 38.40
C VAL A 267 47.88 11.28 38.63
N GLU A 268 47.22 12.19 37.92
CA GLU A 268 46.98 13.60 38.28
C GLU A 268 45.48 13.81 37.95
N ASP A 269 44.58 13.91 38.93
CA ASP A 269 44.24 15.06 39.79
C ASP A 269 43.62 16.27 39.04
N ALA A 270 42.51 16.89 39.49
CA ALA A 270 41.57 16.52 40.56
C ALA A 270 40.23 17.31 40.49
N ALA A 271 39.14 16.70 40.96
CA ALA A 271 37.92 17.29 41.56
C ALA A 271 36.93 16.12 41.87
N VAL A 272 36.53 15.73 43.09
CA VAL A 272 35.99 16.47 44.28
C VAL A 272 34.60 17.05 43.96
N ASP A 273 33.50 16.75 44.67
CA ASP A 273 33.31 16.42 46.11
C ASP A 273 32.60 15.07 46.44
N GLU A 274 32.63 14.67 47.72
CA GLU A 274 31.94 13.50 48.32
C GLU A 274 30.68 13.89 49.16
N LEU A 275 30.01 12.87 49.75
CA LEU A 275 29.45 12.76 51.13
C LEU A 275 28.07 12.03 51.18
N PRO A 276 27.69 11.34 52.29
CA PRO A 276 28.43 10.27 52.97
C PRO A 276 27.55 9.05 53.39
N LEU A 277 28.07 8.18 54.26
CA LEU A 277 27.57 6.84 54.66
C LEU A 277 26.68 6.78 55.94
N ALA A 278 26.10 5.57 56.16
CA ALA A 278 25.69 4.97 57.45
C ALA A 278 24.36 5.45 58.08
N ILE A 279 23.71 4.79 59.07
CA ILE A 279 24.15 3.78 60.08
C ILE A 279 23.10 2.65 60.26
N GLU A 280 23.49 1.49 60.80
CA GLU A 280 22.62 0.37 61.26
C GLU A 280 21.63 0.75 62.39
N ASP A 281 20.55 -0.04 62.58
CA ASP A 281 20.32 -0.73 63.87
C ASP A 281 19.42 -1.99 63.71
N LYS A 282 19.32 -2.83 64.74
CA LYS A 282 18.82 -4.22 64.71
C LYS A 282 17.46 -4.41 65.40
N LYS A 283 16.61 -5.32 64.87
CA LYS A 283 16.05 -6.45 65.66
C LYS A 283 15.28 -7.54 64.88
N ILE A 284 15.55 -8.77 65.32
CA ILE A 284 14.92 -10.10 65.06
C ILE A 284 13.75 -10.26 66.08
N PRO A 285 12.59 -10.96 65.86
CA PRO A 285 12.41 -12.42 65.59
C PRO A 285 11.42 -12.83 64.43
N VAL A 286 11.61 -13.95 63.68
CA VAL A 286 11.30 -15.41 63.94
C VAL A 286 9.77 -15.71 63.80
N GLN A 287 9.24 -16.80 63.19
CA GLN A 287 9.62 -18.23 63.20
C GLN A 287 8.96 -19.08 62.06
N VAL A 288 9.61 -20.17 61.62
CA VAL A 288 8.97 -21.50 61.32
C VAL A 288 10.02 -22.63 61.50
N ASN A 289 9.62 -23.80 62.04
CA ASN A 289 10.40 -25.05 62.12
C ASN A 289 10.10 -25.95 60.88
N ALA A 290 10.90 -26.91 60.40
CA ALA A 290 11.46 -28.14 61.03
C ALA A 290 10.35 -29.08 61.57
N GLU A 291 10.43 -30.42 61.65
CA GLU A 291 11.46 -31.48 61.69
C GLU A 291 10.94 -32.76 60.92
N GLU A 292 11.61 -33.88 60.57
CA GLU A 292 13.01 -34.37 60.39
C GLU A 292 13.02 -35.83 59.77
N LYS A 293 14.12 -36.26 59.08
CA LYS A 293 14.72 -37.66 59.05
C LYS A 293 13.91 -38.87 58.44
N ASP A 294 14.46 -40.07 58.13
CA ASP A 294 15.84 -40.62 58.09
C ASP A 294 16.00 -41.88 57.16
N GLU A 295 17.24 -42.16 56.76
CA GLU A 295 17.96 -43.46 56.57
C GLU A 295 17.33 -44.83 56.10
N VAL A 296 17.96 -45.44 55.06
CA VAL A 296 18.67 -46.77 55.07
C VAL A 296 18.03 -48.14 54.60
N LEU A 297 18.70 -48.72 53.58
CA LEU A 297 19.01 -50.15 53.23
C LEU A 297 18.02 -51.23 52.66
N ASN A 298 18.56 -51.92 51.64
CA ASN A 298 18.61 -53.38 51.37
C ASN A 298 17.58 -54.14 50.48
N VAL A 299 17.92 -54.21 49.17
CA VAL A 299 18.22 -55.44 48.37
C VAL A 299 17.57 -56.79 48.76
N ARG A 300 16.79 -57.40 47.84
CA ARG A 300 17.07 -58.73 47.20
C ARG A 300 15.98 -59.25 46.25
N GLY A 301 16.34 -59.40 44.97
CA GLY A 301 16.13 -60.57 44.07
C GLY A 301 14.75 -61.23 43.86
N GLY A 302 14.50 -61.72 42.64
CA GLY A 302 13.36 -62.62 42.35
C GLY A 302 13.01 -62.66 40.85
N ARG A 303 12.55 -63.82 40.35
CA ARG A 303 12.14 -64.04 38.95
C ARG A 303 10.67 -64.44 38.85
N GLU A 304 10.10 -64.14 37.68
CA GLU A 304 9.05 -64.90 36.96
C GLU A 304 7.54 -64.78 37.28
N ASN A 305 6.81 -64.48 36.20
CA ASN A 305 5.50 -65.04 35.80
C ASN A 305 4.22 -64.63 36.59
N ALA A 306 3.04 -65.00 36.06
CA ALA A 306 1.86 -64.10 36.10
C ALA A 306 0.48 -64.73 36.43
N LYS A 307 -0.35 -63.95 37.17
CA LYS A 307 -1.84 -63.94 37.34
C LYS A 307 -2.56 -65.13 38.02
N GLU A 308 -3.56 -64.84 38.88
CA GLU A 308 -5.03 -65.09 38.64
C GLU A 308 -5.99 -65.12 39.90
N TYR A 309 -6.82 -64.06 40.07
CA TYR A 309 -8.15 -63.98 40.76
C TYR A 309 -8.20 -64.05 42.33
N TYR A 310 -9.17 -63.47 43.08
CA TYR A 310 -10.66 -63.48 42.98
C TYR A 310 -11.42 -62.23 43.53
N ILE A 311 -12.77 -62.27 43.45
CA ILE A 311 -13.74 -61.57 44.31
C ILE A 311 -14.79 -62.60 44.81
N ASP A 312 -15.30 -62.46 46.03
CA ASP A 312 -16.49 -63.11 46.63
C ASP A 312 -16.81 -64.57 46.26
N GLY A 313 -15.84 -65.45 46.48
CA GLY A 313 -16.12 -66.83 46.93
C GLY A 313 -15.90 -68.00 45.95
N ILE A 314 -15.75 -67.79 44.64
CA ILE A 314 -15.58 -68.89 43.65
C ILE A 314 -14.48 -68.58 42.59
N LYS A 315 -13.66 -69.58 42.23
CA LYS A 315 -12.65 -69.45 41.14
C LYS A 315 -13.24 -69.71 39.74
N VAL A 316 -13.28 -68.65 38.92
CA VAL A 316 -13.27 -68.70 37.44
C VAL A 316 -12.56 -67.41 36.97
N ARG A 317 -11.44 -67.36 36.22
CA ARG A 317 -10.64 -68.27 35.35
C ARG A 317 -11.01 -68.28 33.86
N ASP A 318 -9.99 -68.04 33.01
CA ASP A 318 -10.07 -67.79 31.54
C ASP A 318 -10.88 -68.84 30.76
N ASN A 319 -11.74 -68.39 29.85
CA ASN A 319 -11.88 -69.04 28.55
C ASN A 319 -12.43 -68.13 27.44
N ARG A 320 -12.24 -68.56 26.18
CA ARG A 320 -12.29 -67.72 24.98
C ARG A 320 -13.42 -68.15 24.00
N ASN A 321 -13.57 -67.34 22.95
CA ASN A 321 -13.91 -67.72 21.55
C ASN A 321 -15.36 -67.77 21.01
N ILE A 322 -15.48 -67.17 19.81
CA ILE A 322 -16.26 -67.59 18.61
C ILE A 322 -17.79 -67.33 18.54
N ALA A 323 -18.10 -66.09 18.09
CA ALA A 323 -18.80 -65.73 16.83
C ALA A 323 -20.21 -66.23 16.42
N LYS A 324 -20.91 -65.32 15.70
CA LYS A 324 -22.24 -65.43 15.02
C LYS A 324 -23.43 -65.30 16.00
N ARG A 325 -24.61 -64.77 15.61
CA ARG A 325 -25.22 -64.66 14.26
C ARG A 325 -26.31 -63.57 14.18
N LYS A 326 -26.64 -63.15 12.95
CA LYS A 326 -27.91 -62.52 12.48
C LYS A 326 -28.25 -61.09 12.94
N ALA A 327 -28.61 -60.27 11.95
CA ALA A 327 -29.51 -59.13 12.10
C ALA A 327 -30.97 -59.59 12.28
N LEU A 328 -31.87 -58.67 12.67
CA LEU A 328 -33.12 -58.40 11.93
C LEU A 328 -33.79 -57.10 12.45
N PHE A 329 -33.94 -56.12 11.54
CA PHE A 329 -35.01 -55.11 11.40
C PHE A 329 -35.45 -54.17 12.54
N GLN A 330 -35.98 -53.03 12.06
CA GLN A 330 -37.00 -52.17 12.69
C GLN A 330 -36.58 -51.37 13.92
N ASP A 331 -37.00 -50.12 14.12
CA ASP A 331 -37.62 -49.03 13.33
C ASP A 331 -37.85 -47.90 14.37
N LYS A 332 -38.04 -46.61 14.11
CA LYS A 332 -38.48 -45.87 12.90
C LYS A 332 -38.17 -44.37 13.10
N GLU A 333 -37.85 -43.66 12.01
CA GLU A 333 -38.27 -42.26 11.70
C GLU A 333 -37.81 -41.11 12.64
N ILE A 334 -37.68 -39.82 12.24
CA ILE A 334 -37.66 -39.07 10.96
C ILE A 334 -37.02 -37.69 11.29
N ALA A 335 -36.38 -36.92 10.41
CA ALA A 335 -35.59 -37.18 9.20
C ALA A 335 -34.81 -35.88 8.82
N GLU A 336 -33.76 -36.05 8.00
CA GLU A 336 -33.30 -35.21 6.88
C GLU A 336 -33.91 -33.77 6.75
N ASN A 337 -33.14 -32.68 6.55
CA ASN A 337 -32.06 -32.53 5.58
C ASN A 337 -31.12 -31.34 5.91
N GLU A 338 -29.81 -31.57 5.88
CA GLU A 338 -28.87 -30.58 5.32
C GLU A 338 -27.92 -31.29 4.33
N VAL A 339 -28.03 -30.93 3.06
CA VAL A 339 -27.08 -31.31 2.00
C VAL A 339 -26.05 -30.17 1.90
N GLY A 340 -24.74 -30.40 1.82
CA GLY A 340 -24.01 -31.66 1.81
C GLY A 340 -22.86 -31.59 0.79
N LEU A 341 -21.61 -31.70 1.26
CA LEU A 341 -20.42 -31.91 0.42
C LEU A 341 -19.35 -32.65 1.23
N ALA A 342 -18.86 -33.76 0.71
CA ALA A 342 -17.88 -34.59 1.41
C ALA A 342 -16.51 -33.92 1.48
N ARG A 343 -15.87 -33.93 2.66
CA ARG A 343 -14.43 -33.71 2.77
C ARG A 343 -13.71 -35.04 2.47
N PRO A 344 -12.95 -35.16 1.37
CA PRO A 344 -12.13 -36.33 1.16
C PRO A 344 -11.00 -36.36 2.19
N GLU A 345 -10.66 -37.55 2.69
CA GLU A 345 -9.42 -37.73 3.46
C GLU A 345 -8.24 -37.34 2.57
N LYS A 346 -7.49 -36.31 2.95
CA LYS A 346 -6.29 -35.90 2.23
C LYS A 346 -5.24 -37.01 2.33
N LYS A 347 -5.08 -37.78 1.25
CA LYS A 347 -3.77 -38.37 0.94
C LYS A 347 -2.73 -37.24 1.01
N VAL A 348 -1.73 -37.39 1.86
CA VAL A 348 -0.50 -36.59 1.77
C VAL A 348 0.19 -37.02 0.48
N LEU A 349 -0.04 -36.24 -0.58
CA LEU A 349 0.73 -36.32 -1.81
C LEU A 349 1.98 -35.47 -1.56
N TYR A 350 3.13 -36.13 -1.40
CA TYR A 350 4.41 -35.45 -1.58
C TYR A 350 4.42 -34.86 -2.99
N THR A 351 4.44 -33.54 -3.10
CA THR A 351 4.61 -32.88 -4.40
C THR A 351 6.02 -33.18 -4.89
N GLN A 352 6.18 -33.37 -6.21
CA GLN A 352 7.51 -33.22 -6.80
C GLN A 352 8.01 -31.80 -6.47
N SER A 353 9.32 -31.67 -6.24
CA SER A 353 9.94 -30.36 -6.08
C SER A 353 9.62 -29.49 -7.30
N ARG A 354 9.30 -28.21 -7.08
CA ARG A 354 9.04 -27.28 -8.18
C ARG A 354 10.37 -26.80 -8.74
N GLU A 355 10.82 -27.45 -9.81
CA GLU A 355 11.94 -26.96 -10.61
C GLU A 355 11.69 -25.50 -11.02
N PHE A 356 12.69 -24.63 -10.82
CA PHE A 356 12.59 -23.23 -11.20
C PHE A 356 12.70 -23.10 -12.72
N SER A 357 11.75 -22.40 -13.34
CA SER A 357 11.71 -22.25 -14.79
C SER A 357 12.75 -21.23 -15.27
N ALA A 358 13.96 -21.71 -15.53
CA ALA A 358 15.04 -20.96 -16.18
C ALA A 358 14.98 -21.15 -17.72
N PRO A 359 14.71 -20.10 -18.52
CA PRO A 359 14.72 -20.19 -19.96
C PRO A 359 16.11 -20.47 -20.53
N VAL A 360 16.16 -21.29 -21.59
CA VAL A 360 17.37 -21.54 -22.39
C VAL A 360 17.23 -20.81 -23.72
N TYR A 361 18.08 -19.82 -23.96
CA TYR A 361 18.06 -19.06 -25.21
C TYR A 361 18.94 -19.71 -26.28
N LYS A 362 18.43 -19.72 -27.52
CA LYS A 362 19.22 -19.99 -28.72
C LYS A 362 20.01 -18.74 -29.12
N GLU A 363 21.04 -18.91 -29.94
CA GLU A 363 21.97 -17.83 -30.30
C GLU A 363 21.28 -16.57 -30.87
N LYS A 364 21.94 -15.43 -30.67
CA LYS A 364 21.35 -14.09 -30.83
C LYS A 364 20.83 -13.82 -32.25
N SER A 365 19.51 -13.65 -32.36
CA SER A 365 18.92 -12.82 -33.41
C SER A 365 19.23 -11.34 -33.13
N SER A 366 19.40 -10.55 -34.20
CA SER A 366 19.58 -9.10 -34.13
C SER A 366 18.29 -8.32 -33.90
N GLU A 367 17.12 -8.97 -33.94
CA GLU A 367 15.80 -8.33 -33.85
C GLU A 367 14.98 -8.85 -32.65
N VAL A 368 15.60 -8.87 -31.46
CA VAL A 368 14.93 -9.34 -30.23
C VAL A 368 14.43 -8.14 -29.42
N LYS A 369 13.12 -7.92 -29.48
CA LYS A 369 12.39 -7.05 -28.55
C LYS A 369 12.61 -7.55 -27.10
N ARG A 370 12.92 -6.63 -26.18
CA ARG A 370 13.04 -6.94 -24.75
C ARG A 370 11.68 -7.32 -24.17
N GLU A 371 11.59 -8.51 -23.59
CA GLU A 371 10.35 -9.14 -23.11
C GLU A 371 10.56 -10.00 -21.84
N ASP A 372 11.77 -10.50 -21.58
CA ASP A 372 12.10 -11.17 -20.32
C ASP A 372 12.59 -10.16 -19.27
N PHE A 373 11.70 -9.75 -18.37
CA PHE A 373 12.02 -8.90 -17.23
C PHE A 373 11.86 -9.66 -15.89
N ARG A 374 12.24 -10.94 -15.86
CA ARG A 374 12.32 -11.70 -14.60
C ARG A 374 13.38 -11.11 -13.69
N SER A 375 12.96 -10.73 -12.50
CA SER A 375 13.83 -10.29 -11.39
C SER A 375 14.67 -11.42 -10.82
N THR A 376 14.14 -12.64 -10.72
CA THR A 376 14.91 -13.85 -10.41
C THR A 376 15.22 -14.59 -11.71
N ILE A 377 16.50 -14.67 -12.09
CA ILE A 377 16.91 -15.32 -13.35
C ILE A 377 17.25 -16.80 -13.18
N PHE A 378 17.68 -17.21 -11.98
CA PHE A 378 17.95 -18.59 -11.59
C PHE A 378 17.64 -18.81 -10.10
N TRP A 379 17.18 -20.02 -9.76
CA TRP A 379 17.09 -20.53 -8.40
C TRP A 379 17.30 -22.05 -8.42
N ASP A 380 18.11 -22.57 -7.51
CA ASP A 380 18.15 -23.98 -7.15
C ASP A 380 18.13 -24.13 -5.62
N GLY A 381 17.32 -25.07 -5.13
CA GLY A 381 17.16 -25.33 -3.71
C GLY A 381 18.17 -26.32 -3.14
N ILE A 382 18.83 -27.14 -3.98
CA ILE A 382 19.83 -28.10 -3.50
C ILE A 382 20.90 -28.42 -4.56
N ILE A 383 22.13 -28.02 -4.25
CA ILE A 383 23.33 -28.18 -5.06
C ILE A 383 24.33 -28.99 -4.24
N GLU A 384 24.55 -30.23 -4.64
CA GLU A 384 25.44 -31.18 -3.99
C GLU A 384 26.88 -31.06 -4.52
N LEU A 385 27.82 -30.72 -3.64
CA LEU A 385 29.25 -30.69 -3.95
C LEU A 385 29.94 -31.94 -3.42
N GLY A 386 30.65 -32.64 -4.31
CA GLY A 386 31.45 -33.80 -3.94
C GLY A 386 32.74 -33.46 -3.18
N ARG A 387 33.57 -34.47 -2.93
CA ARG A 387 34.87 -34.35 -2.22
C ARG A 387 35.92 -33.46 -2.92
N ASN A 388 35.62 -32.95 -4.11
CA ASN A 388 36.43 -31.93 -4.80
C ASN A 388 36.10 -30.50 -4.34
N GLY A 389 35.02 -30.32 -3.56
CA GLY A 389 34.50 -29.02 -3.12
C GLY A 389 34.29 -28.03 -4.26
N LYS A 390 33.90 -28.50 -5.46
CA LYS A 390 33.74 -27.63 -6.64
C LYS A 390 32.64 -28.11 -7.61
N THR A 391 31.81 -27.19 -8.06
CA THR A 391 30.86 -27.38 -9.17
C THR A 391 30.85 -26.17 -10.12
N ILE A 392 30.19 -26.30 -11.28
CA ILE A 392 29.93 -25.24 -12.25
C ILE A 392 28.43 -25.27 -12.57
N ILE A 393 27.79 -24.10 -12.54
CA ILE A 393 26.35 -23.92 -12.73
C ILE A 393 26.15 -22.99 -13.91
N GLU A 394 25.18 -23.31 -14.77
CA GLU A 394 24.94 -22.61 -16.03
C GLU A 394 23.51 -22.05 -16.08
N PHE A 395 23.37 -20.77 -16.42
CA PHE A 395 22.07 -20.11 -16.59
C PHE A 395 22.20 -18.93 -17.56
N TYR A 396 21.11 -18.20 -17.81
CA TYR A 396 21.08 -17.06 -18.73
C TYR A 396 20.61 -15.78 -18.03
N THR A 397 21.17 -14.63 -18.43
CA THR A 397 20.64 -13.31 -18.06
C THR A 397 19.27 -13.05 -18.70
N SER A 398 18.50 -12.11 -18.14
CA SER A 398 17.25 -11.62 -18.72
C SER A 398 17.51 -10.43 -19.68
N ASP A 399 16.46 -9.73 -20.11
CA ASP A 399 16.55 -8.48 -20.86
C ASP A 399 16.75 -7.23 -19.98
N GLU A 400 16.76 -7.40 -18.66
CA GLU A 400 16.85 -6.31 -17.69
C GLU A 400 18.31 -5.83 -17.49
N ILE A 401 18.56 -4.55 -17.74
CA ILE A 401 19.89 -3.93 -17.61
C ILE A 401 20.12 -3.55 -16.14
N THR A 402 20.69 -4.47 -15.36
CA THR A 402 20.87 -4.34 -13.90
C THR A 402 22.06 -5.18 -13.41
N SER A 403 22.42 -5.05 -12.13
CA SER A 403 23.17 -6.07 -11.41
C SER A 403 22.23 -7.17 -10.91
N PHE A 404 22.62 -8.43 -11.07
CA PHE A 404 22.03 -9.56 -10.37
C PHE A 404 22.99 -10.00 -9.27
N LYS A 405 22.49 -10.13 -8.04
CA LYS A 405 23.23 -10.73 -6.93
C LYS A 405 22.97 -12.23 -6.93
N ALA A 406 24.03 -13.01 -7.11
CA ALA A 406 24.02 -14.44 -6.88
C ALA A 406 24.35 -14.69 -5.40
N ILE A 407 23.47 -15.36 -4.66
CA ILE A 407 23.65 -15.72 -3.24
C ILE A 407 23.65 -17.24 -3.14
N VAL A 408 24.72 -17.78 -2.55
CA VAL A 408 24.89 -19.21 -2.27
C VAL A 408 25.00 -19.39 -0.76
N GLU A 409 24.22 -20.29 -0.19
CA GLU A 409 24.22 -20.54 1.25
C GLU A 409 23.88 -22.01 1.57
N GLY A 410 24.34 -22.54 2.70
CA GLY A 410 24.12 -23.95 3.04
C GLY A 410 25.08 -24.50 4.07
N THR A 411 25.23 -25.83 4.08
CA THR A 411 26.00 -26.57 5.10
C THR A 411 26.92 -27.62 4.51
N SER A 412 27.99 -27.95 5.26
CA SER A 412 28.91 -29.03 4.93
C SER A 412 28.35 -30.41 5.33
N SER A 413 29.01 -31.48 4.88
CA SER A 413 28.77 -32.84 5.40
C SER A 413 29.18 -33.05 6.87
N THR A 414 29.77 -32.05 7.53
CA THR A 414 30.23 -32.07 8.93
C THR A 414 29.53 -31.05 9.84
N GLY A 415 28.65 -30.20 9.29
CA GLY A 415 27.80 -29.27 10.03
C GLY A 415 28.28 -27.82 10.08
N GLU A 416 29.40 -27.46 9.45
CA GLU A 416 29.77 -26.06 9.24
C GLU A 416 28.76 -25.38 8.30
N VAL A 417 28.28 -24.20 8.69
CA VAL A 417 27.36 -23.36 7.91
C VAL A 417 28.17 -22.33 7.13
N GLY A 418 27.69 -21.85 5.97
CA GLY A 418 28.25 -20.68 5.32
C GLY A 418 27.35 -20.05 4.26
N ARG A 419 27.71 -18.81 3.89
CA ARG A 419 27.04 -17.99 2.88
C ARG A 419 28.09 -17.18 2.11
N ALA A 420 27.90 -17.04 0.80
CA ALA A 420 28.68 -16.14 -0.05
C ALA A 420 27.79 -15.49 -1.12
N GLU A 421 28.22 -14.35 -1.63
CA GLU A 421 27.51 -13.64 -2.70
C GLU A 421 28.48 -13.03 -3.73
N THR A 422 28.00 -12.83 -4.95
CA THR A 422 28.72 -12.14 -6.02
C THR A 422 27.77 -11.40 -6.96
N LEU A 423 28.26 -10.35 -7.63
CA LEU A 423 27.47 -9.55 -8.56
C LEU A 423 27.74 -9.93 -10.02
N ILE A 424 26.66 -9.99 -10.80
CA ILE A 424 26.62 -10.37 -12.21
C ILE A 424 26.01 -9.17 -12.96
N TYR A 425 26.82 -8.45 -13.73
CA TYR A 425 26.37 -7.22 -14.40
C TYR A 425 25.81 -7.50 -15.78
N ASN A 426 24.51 -7.24 -16.00
CA ASN A 426 23.87 -7.29 -17.31
C ASN A 426 23.86 -5.88 -17.93
N GLN A 427 24.66 -5.65 -18.96
CA GLN A 427 24.91 -4.34 -19.57
C GLN A 427 24.85 -4.40 -21.10
N LEU A 428 24.25 -3.39 -21.74
CA LEU A 428 24.34 -3.22 -23.19
C LEU A 428 25.71 -2.64 -23.60
N PRO A 429 26.23 -2.96 -24.81
CA PRO A 429 27.44 -2.35 -25.37
C PRO A 429 27.44 -0.81 -25.34
N VAL A 430 26.27 -0.21 -25.60
CA VAL A 430 25.95 1.17 -25.22
C VAL A 430 24.70 1.16 -24.37
N THR A 431 24.73 1.91 -23.27
CA THR A 431 23.52 2.27 -22.51
C THR A 431 23.18 3.73 -22.73
N LEU A 432 21.90 4.02 -22.95
CA LEU A 432 21.35 5.37 -23.16
C LEU A 432 20.36 5.72 -22.04
N ASP A 433 20.55 6.87 -21.38
CA ASP A 433 19.55 7.48 -20.49
C ASP A 433 19.33 8.96 -20.82
N ILE A 434 18.15 9.46 -20.48
CA ILE A 434 17.80 10.88 -20.56
C ILE A 434 16.94 11.27 -19.36
N LYS A 435 17.37 12.30 -18.61
CA LYS A 435 16.51 12.90 -17.57
C LYS A 435 15.48 13.82 -18.22
N LEU A 436 14.22 13.62 -17.85
CA LEU A 436 13.06 14.38 -18.31
C LEU A 436 12.19 14.76 -17.11
N PRO A 437 11.57 15.96 -17.08
CA PRO A 437 10.50 16.24 -16.14
C PRO A 437 9.27 15.38 -16.42
N ASN A 438 8.51 15.01 -15.38
CA ASN A 438 7.22 14.34 -15.53
C ASN A 438 6.18 15.25 -16.20
N GLN A 439 6.22 16.55 -15.86
CA GLN A 439 5.35 17.59 -16.38
C GLN A 439 6.14 18.87 -16.63
N LEU A 440 5.90 19.54 -17.76
CA LEU A 440 6.46 20.84 -18.16
C LEU A 440 5.35 21.89 -18.31
N ILE A 441 5.68 23.17 -18.16
CA ILE A 441 4.76 24.29 -18.42
C ILE A 441 5.20 25.02 -19.70
N THR A 442 4.26 25.48 -20.53
CA THR A 442 4.63 26.33 -21.69
C THR A 442 5.36 27.60 -21.23
N ALA A 443 6.36 28.01 -22.01
CA ALA A 443 7.40 28.99 -21.70
C ALA A 443 8.57 28.52 -20.80
N ASP A 444 8.54 27.29 -20.25
CA ASP A 444 9.74 26.66 -19.66
C ASP A 444 10.84 26.50 -20.72
N LYS A 445 12.10 26.50 -20.24
CA LYS A 445 13.31 26.34 -21.06
C LYS A 445 14.15 25.21 -20.49
N CYS A 446 13.92 23.98 -20.95
CA CYS A 446 14.64 22.80 -20.48
C CYS A 446 15.92 22.53 -21.29
N ASN A 447 16.94 22.04 -20.59
CA ASN A 447 18.24 21.67 -21.14
C ASN A 447 18.55 20.23 -20.72
N LEU A 448 17.89 19.29 -21.39
CA LEU A 448 17.76 17.90 -20.99
C LEU A 448 19.11 17.16 -21.12
N PRO A 449 19.65 16.55 -20.05
CA PRO A 449 20.86 15.75 -20.15
C PRO A 449 20.53 14.36 -20.69
N LEU A 450 21.04 14.08 -21.89
CA LEU A 450 21.06 12.79 -22.56
C LEU A 450 22.46 12.18 -22.39
N THR A 451 22.58 11.11 -21.61
CA THR A 451 23.85 10.42 -21.35
C THR A 451 23.93 9.15 -22.20
N LEU A 452 25.05 8.99 -22.91
CA LEU A 452 25.39 7.71 -23.56
C LEU A 452 26.71 7.21 -22.99
N THR A 453 26.74 5.93 -22.61
CA THR A 453 27.95 5.27 -22.09
C THR A 453 28.32 4.10 -22.99
N ASN A 454 29.54 4.14 -23.53
CA ASN A 454 30.16 3.00 -24.18
C ASN A 454 30.72 2.05 -23.10
N ASN A 455 30.15 0.85 -22.98
CA ASN A 455 30.57 -0.17 -22.03
C ASN A 455 31.59 -1.16 -22.62
N THR A 456 31.99 -0.97 -23.88
CA THR A 456 32.95 -1.83 -24.61
C THR A 456 34.39 -1.33 -24.51
N GLU A 457 35.33 -2.21 -24.87
CA GLU A 457 36.77 -1.95 -24.93
C GLU A 457 37.22 -1.27 -26.25
N GLU A 458 36.31 -1.07 -27.20
CA GLU A 458 36.60 -0.42 -28.49
C GLU A 458 35.95 0.97 -28.60
N SER A 459 36.51 1.84 -29.44
CA SER A 459 35.90 3.14 -29.76
C SER A 459 34.82 2.97 -30.83
N ILE A 460 33.62 3.46 -30.54
CA ILE A 460 32.42 3.24 -31.37
C ILE A 460 31.95 4.54 -32.04
N ASN A 461 31.28 4.41 -33.16
CA ASN A 461 30.62 5.51 -33.87
C ASN A 461 29.27 5.03 -34.39
N GLY A 462 28.21 5.77 -34.08
CA GLY A 462 26.84 5.39 -34.42
C GLY A 462 25.95 6.58 -34.74
N GLU A 463 24.83 6.31 -35.39
CA GLU A 463 23.79 7.31 -35.68
C GLU A 463 22.89 7.51 -34.46
N ILE A 464 22.33 8.72 -34.32
CA ILE A 464 21.39 9.04 -33.26
C ILE A 464 20.23 9.89 -33.78
N LYS A 465 19.01 9.51 -33.39
CA LYS A 465 17.75 10.07 -33.84
C LYS A 465 16.91 10.42 -32.62
N ILE A 466 16.53 11.69 -32.50
CA ILE A 466 15.72 12.21 -31.39
C ILE A 466 14.33 12.56 -31.93
N SER A 467 13.29 11.98 -31.33
CA SER A 467 11.89 12.31 -31.57
C SER A 467 11.37 13.10 -30.36
N HIS A 468 10.81 14.29 -30.60
CA HIS A 468 10.33 15.16 -29.53
C HIS A 468 8.88 15.64 -29.79
N PRO A 469 8.12 15.96 -28.73
CA PRO A 469 6.76 16.50 -28.86
C PRO A 469 6.69 17.76 -29.72
N LYS A 470 5.56 17.96 -30.42
CA LYS A 470 5.25 19.21 -31.15
C LYS A 470 5.31 20.45 -30.24
N GLY A 471 4.95 20.30 -28.97
CA GLY A 471 5.01 21.35 -27.95
C GLY A 471 6.41 21.73 -27.49
N MET A 472 7.45 21.02 -27.92
CA MET A 472 8.85 21.32 -27.59
C MET A 472 9.59 21.74 -28.85
N LYS A 473 10.11 22.98 -28.88
CA LYS A 473 10.94 23.49 -29.99
C LYS A 473 12.41 23.34 -29.65
N TYR A 474 13.11 22.45 -30.35
CA TYR A 474 14.57 22.30 -30.22
C TYR A 474 15.31 23.56 -30.68
N ILE A 475 16.40 23.89 -29.99
CA ILE A 475 17.24 25.09 -30.23
C ILE A 475 18.72 24.74 -30.38
N GLY A 476 19.10 23.47 -30.23
CA GLY A 476 20.49 23.02 -30.44
C GLY A 476 20.84 22.76 -31.90
N SER A 477 22.12 22.52 -32.17
CA SER A 477 22.57 21.96 -33.44
C SER A 477 22.00 20.54 -33.63
N SER A 478 21.68 20.15 -34.87
CA SER A 478 21.17 18.80 -35.14
C SER A 478 22.22 17.73 -34.86
N LEU A 479 22.04 16.98 -33.78
CA LEU A 479 22.81 15.76 -33.52
C LEU A 479 22.37 14.68 -34.53
N ARG A 480 23.32 13.95 -35.10
CA ARG A 480 23.07 12.89 -36.11
C ARG A 480 23.97 11.68 -35.93
N THR A 481 25.22 11.90 -35.55
CA THR A 481 26.19 10.85 -35.23
C THR A 481 26.88 11.16 -33.91
N LEU A 482 27.36 10.12 -33.22
CA LEU A 482 28.14 10.25 -32.01
C LEU A 482 29.25 9.19 -31.97
N ASN A 483 30.49 9.69 -31.84
CA ASN A 483 31.65 8.89 -31.49
C ASN A 483 31.84 8.90 -29.95
N LEU A 484 32.11 7.72 -29.39
CA LEU A 484 32.42 7.46 -27.98
C LEU A 484 33.67 6.56 -27.91
N SER A 485 34.69 6.97 -27.17
CA SER A 485 35.86 6.12 -26.91
C SER A 485 35.48 4.90 -26.06
N ALA A 486 36.35 3.88 -26.04
CA ALA A 486 36.26 2.76 -25.10
C ALA A 486 36.01 3.23 -23.65
N GLY A 487 35.05 2.62 -22.96
CA GLY A 487 34.66 2.99 -21.58
C GLY A 487 34.08 4.41 -21.39
N GLN A 488 33.88 5.21 -22.44
CA GLN A 488 33.49 6.62 -22.30
C GLN A 488 31.99 6.80 -22.01
N SER A 489 31.68 7.46 -20.90
CA SER A 489 30.38 8.14 -20.69
C SER A 489 30.43 9.58 -21.22
N LYS A 490 29.34 10.05 -21.82
CA LYS A 490 29.23 11.38 -22.43
C LYS A 490 27.82 11.93 -22.34
N THR A 491 27.66 13.04 -21.63
CA THR A 491 26.38 13.75 -21.47
C THR A 491 26.23 14.87 -22.49
N ILE A 492 25.14 14.84 -23.25
CA ILE A 492 24.76 15.84 -24.25
C ILE A 492 23.55 16.61 -23.73
N HIS A 493 23.66 17.94 -23.74
CA HIS A 493 22.64 18.82 -23.19
C HIS A 493 21.71 19.36 -24.29
N LEU A 494 20.50 18.81 -24.38
CA LEU A 494 19.51 19.08 -25.43
C LEU A 494 18.60 20.27 -25.05
N LYS A 495 18.76 21.39 -25.75
CA LYS A 495 18.07 22.65 -25.44
C LYS A 495 16.72 22.77 -26.14
N TYR A 496 15.65 22.98 -25.37
CA TYR A 496 14.28 23.15 -25.86
C TYR A 496 13.59 24.36 -25.21
N ASN A 497 12.76 25.06 -26.01
CA ASN A 497 11.71 25.94 -25.50
C ASN A 497 10.38 25.17 -25.53
N VAL A 498 9.61 25.23 -24.45
CA VAL A 498 8.25 24.67 -24.40
C VAL A 498 7.26 25.72 -24.93
N ILE A 499 6.46 25.39 -25.94
CA ILE A 499 5.67 26.37 -26.73
C ILE A 499 4.18 26.04 -26.89
N GLN A 500 3.75 24.79 -26.65
CA GLN A 500 2.36 24.37 -26.77
C GLN A 500 2.08 23.23 -25.79
N SER A 501 0.89 23.19 -25.20
CA SER A 501 0.43 22.11 -24.33
C SER A 501 0.16 20.80 -25.08
N ASN A 502 0.26 19.68 -24.36
CA ASN A 502 -0.09 18.34 -24.79
C ASN A 502 -0.21 17.42 -23.55
N ASP A 503 -1.38 16.83 -23.34
CA ASP A 503 -1.68 15.99 -22.17
C ASP A 503 -0.99 14.61 -22.20
N SER A 504 -0.46 14.21 -23.35
CA SER A 504 0.34 12.98 -23.51
C SER A 504 1.43 13.19 -24.57
N ALA A 505 2.60 13.60 -24.11
CA ALA A 505 3.74 13.97 -24.94
C ALA A 505 4.83 12.90 -24.86
N VAL A 506 5.05 12.17 -25.97
CA VAL A 506 6.11 11.16 -26.08
C VAL A 506 7.42 11.81 -26.52
N PHE A 507 8.50 11.54 -25.80
CA PHE A 507 9.88 11.84 -26.18
C PHE A 507 10.63 10.53 -26.37
N SER A 508 11.33 10.34 -27.49
CA SER A 508 12.19 9.17 -27.70
C SER A 508 13.57 9.52 -28.24
N VAL A 509 14.56 8.70 -27.87
CA VAL A 509 15.93 8.78 -28.39
C VAL A 509 16.37 7.38 -28.79
N HIS A 510 16.78 7.27 -30.04
CA HIS A 510 17.20 6.03 -30.70
C HIS A 510 18.67 6.17 -31.12
N TYR A 511 19.51 5.20 -30.76
CA TYR A 511 20.93 5.15 -31.12
C TYR A 511 21.24 3.83 -31.83
N LYS A 512 21.95 3.91 -32.97
CA LYS A 512 22.31 2.76 -33.80
C LYS A 512 23.82 2.72 -34.05
N GLY A 513 24.51 1.76 -33.46
CA GLY A 513 25.94 1.51 -33.61
C GLY A 513 26.27 0.26 -34.45
N PRO A 514 27.56 -0.08 -34.60
CA PRO A 514 27.98 -1.26 -35.38
C PRO A 514 27.63 -2.56 -34.64
N GLY A 515 26.49 -3.17 -34.99
CA GLY A 515 26.03 -4.44 -34.42
C GLY A 515 25.25 -4.34 -33.10
N PHE A 516 24.87 -3.12 -32.68
CA PHE A 516 24.05 -2.88 -31.49
C PHE A 516 23.19 -1.62 -31.65
N GLU A 517 22.04 -1.59 -30.98
CA GLU A 517 21.02 -0.55 -31.11
C GLU A 517 20.26 -0.43 -29.79
N ASP A 518 19.91 0.78 -29.37
CA ASP A 518 19.13 1.05 -28.14
C ASP A 518 18.10 2.16 -28.41
N GLU A 519 16.94 2.07 -27.76
CA GLU A 519 15.92 3.13 -27.78
C GLU A 519 15.33 3.32 -26.38
N ILE A 520 15.24 4.58 -25.96
CA ILE A 520 14.45 5.00 -24.80
C ILE A 520 13.24 5.80 -25.28
N SER A 521 12.07 5.48 -24.76
CA SER A 521 10.83 6.25 -24.95
C SER A 521 10.23 6.55 -23.57
N LYS A 522 9.92 7.83 -23.30
CA LYS A 522 9.32 8.29 -22.05
C LYS A 522 8.12 9.20 -22.36
N VAL A 523 7.07 9.11 -21.55
CA VAL A 523 5.87 9.95 -21.65
C VAL A 523 5.95 11.06 -20.59
N MET A 524 5.59 12.27 -20.98
CA MET A 524 5.50 13.46 -20.11
C MET A 524 4.23 14.25 -20.43
N GLN A 525 3.84 15.15 -19.54
CA GLN A 525 2.78 16.14 -19.80
C GLN A 525 3.37 17.51 -20.12
N ILE A 526 2.66 18.29 -20.94
CA ILE A 526 2.95 19.71 -21.14
C ILE A 526 1.66 20.51 -20.89
N ILE A 527 1.60 21.24 -19.78
CA ILE A 527 0.44 22.06 -19.42
C ILE A 527 0.60 23.52 -19.90
N PRO A 528 -0.50 24.24 -20.20
CA PRO A 528 -0.42 25.64 -20.59
C PRO A 528 0.05 26.52 -19.43
N GLN A 529 0.65 27.67 -19.75
CA GLN A 529 1.06 28.63 -18.74
C GLN A 529 -0.15 29.27 -18.06
N GLY A 530 -0.07 29.43 -16.73
CA GLY A 530 -1.13 30.03 -15.93
C GLY A 530 -2.31 29.11 -15.65
N PHE A 531 -3.07 29.44 -14.61
CA PHE A 531 -4.30 28.74 -14.26
C PHE A 531 -5.45 29.14 -15.17
N PRO A 532 -6.37 28.23 -15.50
CA PRO A 532 -7.68 28.63 -16.01
C PRO A 532 -8.38 29.53 -14.99
N SER A 533 -9.01 30.58 -15.49
CA SER A 533 -9.88 31.50 -14.76
C SER A 533 -11.12 31.75 -15.59
N GLU A 534 -12.26 31.87 -14.92
CA GLU A 534 -13.55 32.13 -15.55
C GLU A 534 -14.19 33.38 -14.95
N VAL A 535 -15.01 34.05 -15.75
CA VAL A 535 -16.22 34.74 -15.25
C VAL A 535 -17.42 34.21 -16.00
N SER A 536 -18.51 34.06 -15.27
CA SER A 536 -19.73 33.47 -15.79
C SER A 536 -20.95 34.16 -15.21
N TYR A 537 -21.95 34.39 -16.05
CA TYR A 537 -23.18 35.11 -15.71
C TYR A 537 -24.37 34.32 -16.23
N SER A 538 -25.13 33.74 -15.31
CA SER A 538 -26.32 32.93 -15.58
C SER A 538 -27.57 33.75 -15.26
N ALA A 539 -28.49 33.92 -16.20
CA ALA A 539 -29.64 34.81 -16.06
C ALA A 539 -30.82 34.43 -16.97
N GLN A 540 -31.96 35.11 -16.77
CA GLN A 540 -33.14 35.04 -17.65
C GLN A 540 -33.74 36.43 -17.92
N ASP A 541 -32.95 37.50 -17.83
CA ASP A 541 -33.42 38.86 -18.15
C ASP A 541 -33.61 39.08 -19.65
N MET A 542 -34.65 39.84 -20.03
CA MET A 542 -34.83 40.34 -21.40
C MET A 542 -33.70 41.29 -21.85
N ASN A 543 -32.97 41.93 -20.91
CA ASN A 543 -31.87 42.86 -21.20
C ASN A 543 -30.94 43.01 -19.98
N ALA A 544 -29.80 42.29 -19.96
CA ALA A 544 -28.81 42.38 -18.89
C ALA A 544 -27.48 42.97 -19.37
N VAL A 545 -26.69 43.51 -18.43
CA VAL A 545 -25.40 44.15 -18.68
C VAL A 545 -24.36 43.64 -17.69
N TYR A 546 -23.27 43.09 -18.22
CA TYR A 546 -22.17 42.49 -17.48
C TYR A 546 -20.86 43.25 -17.72
N ASN A 547 -20.01 43.32 -16.70
CA ASN A 547 -18.70 43.95 -16.77
C ASN A 547 -17.62 42.87 -16.64
N VAL A 548 -17.04 42.47 -17.77
CA VAL A 548 -16.01 41.42 -17.87
C VAL A 548 -14.64 42.07 -17.75
N ALA A 549 -13.92 41.76 -16.66
CA ALA A 549 -12.58 42.30 -16.36
C ALA A 549 -11.49 41.25 -16.64
N LEU A 550 -10.82 41.37 -17.79
CA LEU A 550 -9.77 40.47 -18.24
C LEU A 550 -8.39 40.95 -17.77
N ASN A 551 -7.92 40.43 -16.63
CA ASN A 551 -6.64 40.77 -16.01
C ASN A 551 -5.59 39.65 -16.16
N ASP A 552 -4.32 40.04 -16.26
CA ASP A 552 -3.12 39.16 -16.30
C ASP A 552 -3.19 37.99 -17.30
N VAL A 553 -3.87 38.27 -18.43
CA VAL A 553 -4.21 37.32 -19.49
C VAL A 553 -2.98 36.75 -20.21
N VAL A 554 -2.86 35.42 -20.19
CA VAL A 554 -1.92 34.68 -21.04
C VAL A 554 -2.36 34.79 -22.50
N LYS A 555 -1.46 35.25 -23.37
CA LYS A 555 -1.79 35.62 -24.76
C LYS A 555 -2.40 34.44 -25.54
N GLY A 556 -3.61 34.65 -26.04
CA GLY A 556 -4.34 33.65 -26.85
C GLY A 556 -5.12 32.61 -26.05
N SER A 557 -5.23 32.75 -24.73
CA SER A 557 -6.03 31.85 -23.88
C SER A 557 -7.49 32.27 -23.70
N VAL A 558 -7.88 33.47 -24.13
CA VAL A 558 -9.25 33.97 -23.96
C VAL A 558 -10.19 33.20 -24.89
N SER A 559 -11.31 32.72 -24.36
CA SER A 559 -12.47 32.28 -25.12
C SER A 559 -13.74 32.84 -24.49
N ALA A 560 -14.71 33.21 -25.32
CA ALA A 560 -15.99 33.72 -24.83
C ALA A 560 -17.16 33.21 -25.67
N GLN A 561 -18.19 32.73 -24.99
CA GLN A 561 -19.43 32.25 -25.58
C GLN A 561 -20.63 32.72 -24.77
N LEU A 562 -21.75 32.90 -25.46
CA LEU A 562 -23.05 32.87 -24.83
C LEU A 562 -23.77 31.62 -25.30
N THR A 563 -24.39 30.90 -24.36
CA THR A 563 -25.30 29.80 -24.67
C THR A 563 -26.65 30.12 -24.04
N ALA A 564 -27.70 30.15 -24.85
CA ALA A 564 -29.07 30.33 -24.40
C ALA A 564 -29.88 29.05 -24.61
N TYR A 565 -30.83 28.79 -23.72
CA TYR A 565 -31.30 27.44 -23.47
C TYR A 565 -32.81 27.28 -23.72
N PRO A 566 -33.20 26.33 -24.60
CA PRO A 566 -34.61 25.99 -24.87
C PRO A 566 -35.47 25.61 -23.66
N SER A 567 -34.83 25.31 -22.53
CA SER A 567 -35.42 24.99 -21.24
C SER A 567 -34.31 24.93 -20.19
N VAL A 568 -34.69 24.90 -18.91
CA VAL A 568 -33.80 24.59 -17.77
C VAL A 568 -33.03 23.27 -17.96
N VAL A 569 -33.62 22.33 -18.72
CA VAL A 569 -33.02 21.05 -19.10
C VAL A 569 -31.84 21.26 -20.06
N GLY A 570 -32.02 22.11 -21.08
CA GLY A 570 -30.95 22.53 -21.99
C GLY A 570 -29.83 23.32 -21.30
N ASP A 571 -30.18 24.12 -20.29
CA ASP A 571 -29.20 24.85 -19.46
C ASP A 571 -28.25 23.86 -18.79
N LEU A 572 -28.77 22.96 -17.96
CA LEU A 572 -27.99 21.98 -17.20
C LEU A 572 -26.94 21.27 -18.07
N LEU A 573 -27.35 20.76 -19.24
CA LEU A 573 -26.52 20.00 -20.18
C LEU A 573 -25.16 20.64 -20.49
N SER A 574 -25.14 21.95 -20.74
CA SER A 574 -23.93 22.67 -21.18
C SER A 574 -22.78 22.67 -20.17
N GLY A 575 -23.06 22.44 -18.88
CA GLY A 575 -22.03 22.31 -17.84
C GLY A 575 -21.63 20.86 -17.52
N VAL A 576 -22.34 19.86 -18.04
CA VAL A 576 -22.27 18.46 -17.57
C VAL A 576 -20.87 17.84 -17.67
N GLU A 577 -20.14 18.03 -18.78
CA GLU A 577 -18.76 17.55 -18.87
C GLU A 577 -17.79 18.32 -17.93
N SER A 578 -18.08 19.60 -17.70
CA SER A 578 -17.30 20.47 -16.82
C SER A 578 -17.57 20.26 -15.33
N ILE A 579 -18.63 19.54 -14.97
CA ILE A 579 -18.91 19.04 -13.62
C ILE A 579 -18.08 17.78 -13.30
N LEU A 580 -17.73 16.95 -14.31
CA LEU A 580 -17.04 15.68 -14.09
C LEU A 580 -15.66 15.86 -13.43
N ARG A 581 -15.42 15.17 -12.31
CA ARG A 581 -14.14 15.22 -11.57
C ARG A 581 -13.55 13.82 -11.34
N ARG A 582 -12.22 13.76 -11.27
CA ARG A 582 -11.48 12.55 -10.88
C ARG A 582 -11.45 12.46 -9.35
N PRO A 583 -11.76 11.29 -8.75
CA PRO A 583 -11.72 11.11 -7.30
C PRO A 583 -10.28 11.11 -6.75
N SER A 584 -10.06 11.87 -5.68
CA SER A 584 -8.77 12.06 -4.98
C SER A 584 -8.99 12.31 -3.47
N GLY A 585 -7.90 12.35 -2.68
CA GLY A 585 -7.97 12.70 -1.25
C GLY A 585 -8.65 11.68 -0.33
N CYS A 586 -9.18 12.15 0.80
CA CYS A 586 -9.91 11.38 1.83
C CYS A 586 -11.32 10.95 1.37
N PHE A 587 -12.10 10.25 2.21
CA PHE A 587 -13.49 9.86 1.90
C PHE A 587 -14.33 11.05 1.44
N GLU A 588 -14.22 12.17 2.16
CA GLU A 588 -15.04 13.35 1.91
C GLU A 588 -14.65 14.02 0.57
N GLN A 589 -13.36 14.17 0.26
CA GLN A 589 -12.88 14.67 -1.04
C GLN A 589 -13.26 13.73 -2.19
N THR A 590 -13.12 12.41 -1.96
CA THR A 590 -13.52 11.36 -2.91
C THR A 590 -15.02 11.43 -3.18
N SER A 591 -15.84 11.65 -2.15
CA SER A 591 -17.29 11.83 -2.28
C SER A 591 -17.62 13.13 -3.03
N MET A 592 -17.05 14.27 -2.63
CA MET A 592 -17.30 15.57 -3.24
C MET A 592 -16.98 15.59 -4.74
N SER A 593 -15.98 14.81 -5.17
CA SER A 593 -15.60 14.68 -6.58
C SER A 593 -16.36 13.58 -7.35
N SER A 594 -16.95 12.59 -6.68
CA SER A 594 -17.68 11.48 -7.33
C SER A 594 -19.20 11.58 -7.28
N TYR A 595 -19.78 12.26 -6.29
CA TYR A 595 -21.24 12.46 -6.19
C TYR A 595 -21.78 13.31 -7.35
N PRO A 596 -21.12 14.39 -7.82
CA PRO A 596 -21.55 15.09 -9.03
C PRO A 596 -21.54 14.18 -10.28
N ASN A 597 -20.59 13.23 -10.38
CA ASN A 597 -20.55 12.26 -11.48
C ASN A 597 -21.78 11.33 -11.49
N ILE A 598 -22.37 11.02 -10.33
CA ILE A 598 -23.63 10.25 -10.22
C ILE A 598 -24.76 11.03 -10.89
N LEU A 599 -24.91 12.30 -10.52
CA LEU A 599 -26.00 13.15 -11.02
C LEU A 599 -25.85 13.43 -12.52
N VAL A 600 -24.62 13.64 -12.98
CA VAL A 600 -24.28 13.71 -14.42
C VAL A 600 -24.77 12.46 -15.15
N MET A 601 -24.50 11.26 -14.64
CA MET A 601 -24.92 10.01 -15.27
C MET A 601 -26.44 9.76 -15.17
N ASP A 602 -27.10 10.12 -14.06
CA ASP A 602 -28.57 9.97 -13.90
C ASP A 602 -29.29 10.86 -14.91
N TYR A 603 -28.77 12.08 -15.04
CA TYR A 603 -29.24 13.06 -15.99
C TYR A 603 -29.06 12.58 -17.44
N LEU A 604 -27.84 12.18 -17.84
CA LEU A 604 -27.55 11.71 -19.21
C LEU A 604 -28.41 10.51 -19.61
N LYS A 605 -28.63 9.56 -18.67
CA LYS A 605 -29.55 8.42 -18.85
C LYS A 605 -31.02 8.87 -18.93
N THR A 606 -31.45 9.77 -18.05
CA THR A 606 -32.81 10.34 -18.02
C THR A 606 -33.17 11.04 -19.32
N THR A 607 -32.23 11.77 -19.92
CA THR A 607 -32.49 12.62 -21.10
C THR A 607 -32.20 11.93 -22.43
N GLU A 608 -31.96 10.61 -22.44
CA GLU A 608 -31.67 9.83 -23.65
C GLU A 608 -30.48 10.39 -24.46
N ASN A 609 -29.44 10.91 -23.77
CA ASN A 609 -28.30 11.55 -24.43
C ASN A 609 -27.36 10.49 -25.04
N GLU A 610 -27.07 10.62 -26.34
CA GLU A 610 -26.30 9.64 -27.11
C GLU A 610 -24.76 9.83 -27.11
N ASP A 611 -24.18 10.78 -26.35
CA ASP A 611 -22.72 10.94 -26.29
C ASP A 611 -22.04 9.76 -25.56
N LYS A 612 -21.67 8.75 -26.35
CA LYS A 612 -20.95 7.54 -25.92
C LYS A 612 -19.58 7.84 -25.31
N LYS A 613 -18.91 8.93 -25.68
CA LYS A 613 -17.60 9.32 -25.14
C LYS A 613 -17.77 9.94 -23.75
N LEU A 614 -18.72 10.85 -23.59
CA LEU A 614 -19.06 11.45 -22.30
C LEU A 614 -19.59 10.40 -21.32
N MET A 615 -20.48 9.51 -21.78
CA MET A 615 -20.98 8.37 -21.00
C MET A 615 -19.86 7.43 -20.55
N ALA A 616 -18.93 7.04 -21.44
CA ALA A 616 -17.79 6.19 -21.06
C ALA A 616 -16.85 6.90 -20.06
N ARG A 617 -16.58 8.20 -20.25
CA ARG A 617 -15.81 9.03 -19.31
C ARG A 617 -16.49 9.05 -17.94
N ALA A 618 -17.79 9.32 -17.88
CA ALA A 618 -18.55 9.38 -16.64
C ALA A 618 -18.60 8.01 -15.93
N SER A 619 -18.73 6.90 -16.67
CA SER A 619 -18.69 5.54 -16.08
C SER A 619 -17.34 5.26 -15.43
N ASN A 620 -16.23 5.48 -16.14
CA ASN A 620 -14.88 5.24 -15.59
C ASN A 620 -14.60 6.09 -14.33
N LEU A 621 -15.17 7.30 -14.25
CA LEU A 621 -15.06 8.16 -13.07
C LEU A 621 -15.98 7.72 -11.91
N LEU A 622 -17.10 7.07 -12.21
CA LEU A 622 -17.94 6.41 -11.20
C LEU A 622 -17.29 5.13 -10.65
N ASP A 623 -16.72 4.29 -11.51
CA ASP A 623 -15.94 3.11 -11.11
C ASP A 623 -14.77 3.51 -10.20
N ALA A 624 -13.97 4.50 -10.59
CA ALA A 624 -12.89 5.02 -9.75
C ALA A 624 -13.41 5.63 -8.42
N GLY A 625 -14.59 6.25 -8.45
CA GLY A 625 -15.21 6.87 -7.27
C GLY A 625 -15.69 5.83 -6.28
N TYR A 626 -16.50 4.89 -6.73
CA TYR A 626 -17.01 3.79 -5.92
C TYR A 626 -15.90 2.94 -5.31
N ASN A 627 -14.94 2.47 -6.14
CA ASN A 627 -13.85 1.63 -5.67
C ASN A 627 -12.94 2.33 -4.66
N LYS A 628 -12.81 3.67 -4.71
CA LYS A 628 -12.09 4.43 -3.68
C LYS A 628 -12.96 4.72 -2.46
N LEU A 629 -14.25 5.01 -2.61
CA LEU A 629 -15.15 5.27 -1.47
C LEU A 629 -15.24 4.07 -0.52
N VAL A 630 -15.26 2.84 -1.03
CA VAL A 630 -15.41 1.64 -0.21
C VAL A 630 -14.18 1.31 0.66
N THR A 631 -12.97 1.80 0.34
CA THR A 631 -11.77 1.54 1.16
C THR A 631 -11.80 2.27 2.50
N PHE A 632 -12.64 3.30 2.63
CA PHE A 632 -12.85 4.06 3.85
C PHE A 632 -13.91 3.44 4.80
N GLU A 633 -14.42 2.25 4.49
CA GLU A 633 -15.25 1.48 5.43
C GLU A 633 -14.37 1.02 6.60
N THR A 634 -14.63 1.57 7.79
CA THR A 634 -13.87 1.20 9.01
C THR A 634 -14.05 -0.27 9.36
N SER A 635 -13.12 -0.81 10.15
CA SER A 635 -13.24 -2.16 10.75
C SER A 635 -14.52 -2.37 11.57
N LYS A 636 -15.23 -1.29 11.94
CA LYS A 636 -16.52 -1.30 12.66
C LYS A 636 -17.74 -0.97 11.79
N LYS A 637 -17.61 -0.94 10.45
CA LYS A 637 -18.70 -0.85 9.45
C LYS A 637 -19.53 0.45 9.42
N GLY A 638 -18.94 1.54 9.91
CA GLY A 638 -19.28 2.91 9.48
C GLY A 638 -18.11 3.53 8.70
N TYR A 639 -18.25 4.79 8.25
CA TYR A 639 -17.24 5.50 7.47
C TYR A 639 -16.46 6.56 8.28
N ASP A 640 -15.18 6.72 7.92
CA ASP A 640 -14.23 7.71 8.43
C ASP A 640 -13.46 8.31 7.25
N TRP A 641 -12.91 9.52 7.39
CA TRP A 641 -12.14 10.18 6.31
C TRP A 641 -10.97 9.35 5.79
N PHE A 642 -10.36 8.52 6.63
CA PHE A 642 -9.17 7.72 6.33
C PHE A 642 -9.38 6.22 6.65
N GLY A 643 -10.63 5.77 6.79
CA GLY A 643 -10.99 4.38 7.11
C GLY A 643 -10.65 3.92 8.53
N ARG A 644 -10.24 4.84 9.42
CA ARG A 644 -9.83 4.51 10.80
C ARG A 644 -11.04 4.50 11.72
N ALA A 645 -11.14 3.49 12.59
CA ALA A 645 -12.18 3.48 13.62
C ALA A 645 -11.82 4.47 14.74
N PRO A 646 -12.78 5.22 15.33
CA PRO A 646 -14.23 5.11 15.16
C PRO A 646 -14.79 5.97 14.00
N ALA A 647 -15.76 5.40 13.28
CA ALA A 647 -16.51 6.08 12.24
C ALA A 647 -17.39 7.25 12.75
N ASN A 648 -17.64 8.22 11.87
CA ASN A 648 -18.44 9.43 12.13
C ASN A 648 -19.89 9.25 11.67
N GLU A 649 -20.87 9.63 12.50
CA GLU A 649 -22.30 9.45 12.20
C GLU A 649 -22.80 10.28 11.00
N ALA A 650 -22.41 11.55 10.89
CA ALA A 650 -22.85 12.43 9.80
C ALA A 650 -22.20 12.04 8.47
N LEU A 651 -20.90 11.72 8.49
CA LEU A 651 -20.15 11.26 7.31
C LEU A 651 -20.69 9.91 6.79
N THR A 652 -21.05 9.00 7.69
CA THR A 652 -21.67 7.71 7.34
C THR A 652 -23.07 7.88 6.75
N ALA A 653 -23.88 8.82 7.26
CA ALA A 653 -25.19 9.14 6.68
C ALA A 653 -25.09 9.80 5.30
N TYR A 654 -24.11 10.68 5.11
CA TYR A 654 -23.80 11.29 3.81
C TYR A 654 -23.34 10.24 2.78
N GLY A 655 -22.47 9.31 3.20
CA GLY A 655 -22.10 8.13 2.41
C GLY A 655 -23.30 7.26 2.03
N LEU A 656 -24.20 6.98 2.98
CA LEU A 656 -25.43 6.22 2.71
C LEU A 656 -26.30 6.89 1.63
N MET A 657 -26.47 8.21 1.68
CA MET A 657 -27.17 8.96 0.63
C MET A 657 -26.46 8.82 -0.72
N GLN A 658 -25.14 8.98 -0.77
CA GLN A 658 -24.38 8.86 -2.01
C GLN A 658 -24.52 7.46 -2.64
N PHE A 659 -24.31 6.40 -1.86
CA PHE A 659 -24.41 5.03 -2.37
C PHE A 659 -25.84 4.64 -2.74
N ASN A 660 -26.85 5.25 -2.13
CA ASN A 660 -28.24 5.05 -2.54
C ASN A 660 -28.58 5.76 -3.86
N ASP A 661 -28.18 7.04 -4.01
CA ASP A 661 -28.35 7.78 -5.27
C ASP A 661 -27.56 7.13 -6.41
N MET A 662 -26.40 6.53 -6.11
CA MET A 662 -25.58 5.78 -7.07
C MET A 662 -26.34 4.60 -7.75
N LYS A 663 -27.40 4.07 -7.14
CA LYS A 663 -28.16 2.92 -7.67
C LYS A 663 -28.89 3.19 -8.98
N SER A 664 -29.25 4.44 -9.31
CA SER A 664 -29.95 4.73 -10.58
C SER A 664 -29.00 4.67 -11.78
N VAL A 665 -27.70 4.74 -11.54
CA VAL A 665 -26.66 4.86 -12.57
C VAL A 665 -25.66 3.72 -12.61
N TYR A 666 -25.44 3.06 -11.48
CA TYR A 666 -24.35 2.12 -11.23
C TYR A 666 -24.84 0.99 -10.30
N GLN A 667 -24.02 -0.05 -10.10
CA GLN A 667 -24.38 -1.23 -9.30
C GLN A 667 -23.49 -1.35 -8.05
N PRO A 668 -23.69 -0.52 -7.01
CA PRO A 668 -22.98 -0.66 -5.74
C PRO A 668 -23.42 -1.92 -4.98
N ASP A 669 -22.55 -2.44 -4.11
CA ASP A 669 -22.83 -3.58 -3.22
C ASP A 669 -24.00 -3.23 -2.28
N GLN A 670 -25.18 -3.80 -2.52
CA GLN A 670 -26.35 -3.58 -1.67
C GLN A 670 -26.08 -4.08 -0.23
N GLY A 671 -25.26 -5.13 -0.04
CA GLY A 671 -24.82 -5.57 1.28
C GLY A 671 -23.89 -4.59 2.00
N MET A 672 -23.24 -3.66 1.29
CA MET A 672 -22.51 -2.52 1.87
C MET A 672 -23.49 -1.43 2.31
N ILE A 673 -24.51 -1.16 1.51
CA ILE A 673 -25.53 -0.16 1.84
C ILE A 673 -26.36 -0.62 3.05
N ASP A 674 -26.73 -1.90 3.10
CA ASP A 674 -27.44 -2.52 4.23
C ASP A 674 -26.62 -2.49 5.53
N ARG A 675 -25.32 -2.84 5.49
CA ARG A 675 -24.48 -2.82 6.70
C ARG A 675 -24.16 -1.39 7.17
N THR A 676 -24.04 -0.43 6.24
CA THR A 676 -23.91 1.01 6.54
C THR A 676 -25.17 1.55 7.23
N ALA A 677 -26.35 1.23 6.72
CA ALA A 677 -27.62 1.61 7.35
C ALA A 677 -27.82 0.91 8.72
N ALA A 678 -27.49 -0.38 8.83
CA ALA A 678 -27.54 -1.11 10.09
C ALA A 678 -26.60 -0.51 11.14
N TRP A 679 -25.41 -0.05 10.74
CA TRP A 679 -24.49 0.67 11.62
C TRP A 679 -25.13 1.95 12.16
N LEU A 680 -25.67 2.83 11.30
CA LEU A 680 -26.38 4.05 11.73
C LEU A 680 -27.55 3.72 12.68
N MET A 681 -28.33 2.68 12.37
CA MET A 681 -29.43 2.23 13.23
C MET A 681 -28.97 1.68 14.60
N SER A 682 -27.69 1.28 14.75
CA SER A 682 -27.07 0.92 16.05
C SER A 682 -26.65 2.14 16.87
N ARG A 683 -26.45 3.30 16.22
CA ARG A 683 -26.06 4.56 16.87
C ARG A 683 -27.20 5.26 17.58
N ARG A 684 -28.46 4.84 17.40
CA ARG A 684 -29.64 5.40 18.11
C ARG A 684 -29.44 5.45 19.63
N ASP A 685 -29.93 6.51 20.25
CA ASP A 685 -29.82 6.79 21.68
C ASP A 685 -31.00 6.25 22.53
N GLY A 686 -32.11 5.89 21.87
CA GLY A 686 -33.34 5.38 22.48
C GLY A 686 -34.40 6.45 22.83
N LYS A 687 -34.03 7.74 22.79
CA LYS A 687 -34.87 8.92 23.06
C LYS A 687 -35.36 9.62 21.78
N GLY A 688 -34.83 9.21 20.63
CA GLY A 688 -35.19 9.72 19.30
C GLY A 688 -34.06 10.48 18.59
N GLY A 689 -32.82 10.36 19.06
CA GLY A 689 -31.62 10.88 18.40
C GLY A 689 -30.55 9.80 18.22
N PHE A 690 -29.34 10.23 17.86
CA PHE A 690 -28.18 9.37 17.64
C PHE A 690 -27.02 9.78 18.55
N LYS A 691 -26.27 8.77 19.02
CA LYS A 691 -25.04 8.95 19.82
C LYS A 691 -24.00 9.68 18.97
N LYS A 692 -23.41 10.75 19.51
CA LYS A 692 -22.34 11.52 18.87
C LYS A 692 -20.98 11.09 19.43
N HIS A 693 -19.98 10.86 18.57
CA HIS A 693 -18.62 10.57 19.04
C HIS A 693 -17.90 11.82 19.57
N GLN A 694 -17.22 11.74 20.72
CA GLN A 694 -16.63 12.92 21.37
C GLN A 694 -15.48 13.58 20.57
N SER A 695 -14.74 12.81 19.78
CA SER A 695 -13.71 13.32 18.86
C SER A 695 -14.25 13.89 17.54
N SER A 696 -15.57 14.01 17.36
CA SER A 696 -16.18 14.73 16.21
C SER A 696 -16.08 16.26 16.35
N ALA A 697 -15.15 16.75 17.16
CA ALA A 697 -14.96 18.17 17.45
C ALA A 697 -14.37 18.94 16.26
N ASP A 698 -13.64 18.30 15.34
CA ASP A 698 -12.71 19.04 14.44
C ASP A 698 -13.03 18.98 12.93
N SER A 699 -13.83 18.01 12.47
CA SER A 699 -14.25 17.87 11.06
C SER A 699 -15.70 17.37 10.96
N TYR A 700 -16.41 17.66 9.84
CA TYR A 700 -17.76 17.18 9.43
C TYR A 700 -18.65 16.63 10.57
N GLY A 701 -19.31 17.54 11.29
CA GLY A 701 -20.04 17.17 12.52
C GLY A 701 -20.27 18.31 13.51
N ARG A 702 -19.75 19.52 13.27
CA ARG A 702 -20.09 20.73 14.06
C ARG A 702 -21.52 21.26 13.84
N ALA A 703 -22.34 20.56 13.06
CA ALA A 703 -23.78 20.81 13.05
C ALA A 703 -24.38 20.57 14.44
N ASN A 704 -25.48 21.28 14.75
CA ASN A 704 -26.19 21.07 16.01
C ASN A 704 -26.86 19.67 16.03
N GLU A 705 -27.23 19.21 17.22
CA GLU A 705 -27.79 17.86 17.42
C GLU A 705 -29.09 17.65 16.62
N ASP A 706 -29.92 18.69 16.48
CA ASP A 706 -31.21 18.62 15.78
C ASP A 706 -31.05 18.48 14.27
N ILE A 707 -30.17 19.26 13.65
CA ILE A 707 -29.81 19.13 12.22
C ILE A 707 -29.13 17.78 11.98
N THR A 708 -28.26 17.33 12.88
CA THR A 708 -27.58 16.03 12.75
C THR A 708 -28.58 14.87 12.80
N ASN A 709 -29.48 14.86 13.78
CA ASN A 709 -30.52 13.84 13.91
C ASN A 709 -31.49 13.87 12.72
N ALA A 710 -31.93 15.06 12.29
CA ALA A 710 -32.80 15.22 11.12
C ALA A 710 -32.14 14.71 9.83
N TYR A 711 -30.86 14.98 9.62
CA TYR A 711 -30.14 14.51 8.44
C TYR A 711 -29.96 12.98 8.43
N ILE A 712 -29.64 12.36 9.56
CA ILE A 712 -29.53 10.89 9.65
C ILE A 712 -30.89 10.23 9.40
N VAL A 713 -31.99 10.79 9.94
CA VAL A 713 -33.36 10.33 9.65
C VAL A 713 -33.69 10.45 8.16
N TYR A 714 -33.42 11.60 7.55
CA TYR A 714 -33.65 11.85 6.12
C TYR A 714 -32.85 10.87 5.24
N ALA A 715 -31.56 10.70 5.50
CA ALA A 715 -30.68 9.78 4.78
C ALA A 715 -31.17 8.32 4.82
N LEU A 716 -31.54 7.83 6.00
CA LEU A 716 -32.07 6.46 6.16
C LEU A 716 -33.42 6.28 5.44
N CYS A 717 -34.29 7.30 5.47
CA CYS A 717 -35.61 7.23 4.82
C CYS A 717 -35.54 7.30 3.29
N GLU A 718 -34.75 8.21 2.70
CA GLU A 718 -34.52 8.25 1.24
C GLU A 718 -33.80 6.98 0.74
N ALA A 719 -33.00 6.33 1.60
CA ALA A 719 -32.40 5.03 1.32
C ALA A 719 -33.33 3.82 1.57
N GLY A 720 -34.60 4.06 1.97
CA GLY A 720 -35.65 3.05 2.08
C GLY A 720 -35.73 2.30 3.42
N TYR A 721 -34.89 2.64 4.41
CA TYR A 721 -34.85 1.96 5.70
C TYR A 721 -35.95 2.46 6.64
N LYS A 722 -36.63 1.52 7.29
CA LYS A 722 -37.82 1.75 8.14
C LYS A 722 -37.53 1.42 9.61
N LYS A 723 -38.53 1.54 10.49
CA LYS A 723 -38.43 1.34 11.95
C LYS A 723 -37.60 2.44 12.64
N LEU A 724 -37.93 3.69 12.33
CA LEU A 724 -37.33 4.94 12.84
C LEU A 724 -38.38 5.84 13.50
N ASP A 725 -39.49 5.26 13.95
CA ASP A 725 -40.73 5.96 14.29
C ASP A 725 -40.55 6.97 15.43
N LYS A 726 -39.64 6.69 16.37
CA LYS A 726 -39.23 7.62 17.44
C LYS A 726 -38.40 8.77 16.91
N GLU A 727 -37.41 8.46 16.07
CA GLU A 727 -36.45 9.42 15.54
C GLU A 727 -37.15 10.38 14.55
N ILE A 728 -38.01 9.85 13.69
CA ILE A 728 -38.91 10.60 12.80
C ILE A 728 -39.84 11.51 13.62
N ALA A 729 -40.47 11.00 14.68
CA ALA A 729 -41.37 11.80 15.52
C ALA A 729 -40.62 12.92 16.28
N HIS A 730 -39.40 12.66 16.77
CA HIS A 730 -38.57 13.66 17.43
C HIS A 730 -38.18 14.77 16.45
N SER A 731 -37.56 14.43 15.32
CA SER A 731 -37.10 15.39 14.31
C SER A 731 -38.26 16.20 13.71
N TYR A 732 -39.45 15.59 13.52
CA TYR A 732 -40.67 16.29 13.12
C TYR A 732 -41.09 17.37 14.14
N GLN A 733 -41.08 17.05 15.43
CA GLN A 733 -41.44 17.98 16.50
C GLN A 733 -40.40 19.08 16.74
N LYS A 734 -39.15 18.88 16.34
CA LYS A 734 -38.11 19.92 16.31
C LYS A 734 -38.25 20.82 15.08
N ALA A 735 -38.47 20.27 13.90
CA ALA A 735 -38.66 21.04 12.66
C ALA A 735 -39.84 22.03 12.75
N LEU A 736 -40.98 21.60 13.32
CA LEU A 736 -42.14 22.48 13.58
C LEU A 736 -41.91 23.56 14.66
N LYS A 737 -40.71 23.65 15.25
CA LYS A 737 -40.36 24.62 16.30
C LYS A 737 -39.10 25.43 16.00
N SER A 738 -38.32 25.05 15.00
CA SER A 738 -37.02 25.69 14.71
C SER A 738 -37.13 26.94 13.84
N ASN A 739 -38.24 27.11 13.10
CA ASN A 739 -38.37 28.12 12.04
C ASN A 739 -37.23 28.04 10.99
N ASP A 740 -36.62 26.86 10.87
CA ASP A 740 -35.43 26.61 10.04
C ASP A 740 -35.88 25.95 8.73
N ALA A 741 -35.78 26.68 7.62
CA ALA A 741 -36.20 26.22 6.30
C ALA A 741 -35.45 24.95 5.85
N TYR A 742 -34.17 24.80 6.21
CA TYR A 742 -33.36 23.61 5.90
C TYR A 742 -33.90 22.39 6.66
N MET A 743 -34.21 22.55 7.95
CA MET A 743 -34.79 21.47 8.75
C MET A 743 -36.23 21.10 8.29
N LEU A 744 -37.06 22.10 8.02
CA LEU A 744 -38.42 21.93 7.51
C LEU A 744 -38.42 21.19 6.16
N ALA A 745 -37.53 21.56 5.23
CA ALA A 745 -37.45 20.95 3.91
C ALA A 745 -36.95 19.49 3.94
N MET A 746 -35.95 19.17 4.77
CA MET A 746 -35.49 17.78 4.97
C MET A 746 -36.62 16.90 5.53
N LEU A 747 -37.33 17.38 6.55
CA LEU A 747 -38.42 16.61 7.15
C LEU A 747 -39.64 16.53 6.22
N ALA A 748 -39.95 17.55 5.41
CA ALA A 748 -41.03 17.48 4.44
C ALA A 748 -40.79 16.38 3.40
N ASN A 749 -39.57 16.30 2.85
CA ASN A 749 -39.13 15.19 2.00
C ASN A 749 -39.29 13.83 2.73
N THR A 750 -38.81 13.74 3.97
CA THR A 750 -38.89 12.53 4.81
C THR A 750 -40.33 12.04 4.97
N MET A 751 -41.29 12.94 5.20
CA MET A 751 -42.70 12.57 5.36
C MET A 751 -43.32 12.07 4.05
N HIS A 752 -43.06 12.73 2.92
CA HIS A 752 -43.50 12.27 1.60
C HIS A 752 -42.95 10.87 1.26
N THR A 753 -41.65 10.66 1.45
CA THR A 753 -40.98 9.38 1.16
C THR A 753 -41.49 8.23 2.04
N ASN A 754 -41.95 8.52 3.27
CA ASN A 754 -42.63 7.57 4.14
C ASN A 754 -44.16 7.45 3.89
N GLY A 755 -44.73 8.22 2.96
CA GLY A 755 -46.16 8.22 2.62
C GLY A 755 -47.06 9.03 3.57
N ASP A 756 -46.50 9.73 4.56
CA ASP A 756 -47.26 10.57 5.49
C ASP A 756 -47.51 11.97 4.91
N ASN A 757 -48.29 12.01 3.84
CA ASN A 757 -48.61 13.24 3.12
C ASN A 757 -49.33 14.28 4.01
N ALA A 758 -49.98 13.86 5.11
CA ALA A 758 -50.60 14.77 6.08
C ALA A 758 -49.55 15.52 6.92
N LYS A 759 -48.55 14.82 7.48
CA LYS A 759 -47.41 15.47 8.14
C LYS A 759 -46.55 16.26 7.16
N ALA A 760 -46.37 15.76 5.93
CA ALA A 760 -45.64 16.46 4.88
C ALA A 760 -46.30 17.80 4.55
N GLN A 761 -47.61 17.80 4.28
CA GLN A 761 -48.38 19.02 4.01
C GLN A 761 -48.28 20.04 5.16
N LYS A 762 -48.28 19.60 6.42
CA LYS A 762 -48.10 20.54 7.54
C LYS A 762 -46.73 21.23 7.50
N LEU A 763 -45.64 20.47 7.31
CA LEU A 763 -44.29 21.04 7.18
C LEU A 763 -44.18 21.96 5.95
N MET A 764 -44.80 21.59 4.83
CA MET A 764 -44.84 22.43 3.63
C MET A 764 -45.54 23.76 3.87
N THR A 765 -46.60 23.81 4.67
CA THR A 765 -47.27 25.08 5.02
C THR A 765 -46.34 26.02 5.79
N GLU A 766 -45.59 25.52 6.78
CA GLU A 766 -44.60 26.34 7.51
C GLU A 766 -43.42 26.73 6.59
N LEU A 767 -42.96 25.82 5.74
CA LEU A 767 -41.84 26.05 4.82
C LEU A 767 -42.15 27.14 3.78
N ILE A 768 -43.29 27.06 3.09
CA ILE A 768 -43.67 28.02 2.05
C ILE A 768 -43.82 29.45 2.63
N ALA A 769 -44.23 29.59 3.89
CA ALA A 769 -44.27 30.88 4.59
C ALA A 769 -42.88 31.53 4.78
N LEU A 770 -41.79 30.80 4.55
CA LEU A 770 -40.40 31.30 4.60
C LEU A 770 -39.81 31.60 3.21
N GLN A 771 -40.52 31.33 2.11
CA GLN A 771 -40.05 31.67 0.76
C GLN A 771 -39.96 33.20 0.59
N LYS A 772 -38.85 33.69 0.05
CA LYS A 772 -38.65 35.10 -0.31
C LYS A 772 -39.31 35.44 -1.64
N GLU A 773 -39.49 36.73 -1.90
CA GLU A 773 -40.09 37.21 -3.15
C GLU A 773 -39.31 36.76 -4.39
N ASP A 774 -37.98 36.69 -4.28
CA ASP A 774 -37.04 36.20 -5.30
C ASP A 774 -37.05 34.67 -5.48
N GLY A 775 -37.85 33.92 -4.71
CA GLY A 775 -37.92 32.46 -4.76
C GLY A 775 -36.95 31.71 -3.85
N SER A 776 -36.07 32.41 -3.13
CA SER A 776 -35.09 31.80 -2.24
C SER A 776 -35.66 31.37 -0.89
N PHE A 777 -35.00 30.39 -0.26
CA PHE A 777 -35.17 30.04 1.14
C PHE A 777 -33.87 30.34 1.89
N THR A 778 -33.96 31.21 2.90
CA THR A 778 -32.81 31.83 3.56
C THR A 778 -33.06 32.01 5.07
N GLY A 779 -31.99 32.12 5.86
CA GLY A 779 -32.06 32.42 7.30
C GLY A 779 -31.83 31.25 8.27
N SER A 780 -31.56 30.04 7.77
CA SER A 780 -30.97 28.95 8.57
C SER A 780 -29.54 29.32 9.02
N ASP A 781 -29.06 28.78 10.15
CA ASP A 781 -27.70 29.06 10.67
C ASP A 781 -26.60 28.26 9.92
N HIS A 782 -26.86 26.97 9.65
CA HIS A 782 -25.90 26.08 9.01
C HIS A 782 -26.56 24.80 8.47
N SER A 783 -25.97 24.21 7.43
CA SER A 783 -26.33 22.86 6.95
C SER A 783 -25.55 21.76 7.70
N ILE A 784 -25.80 20.48 7.37
CA ILE A 784 -25.07 19.35 7.96
C ILE A 784 -23.54 19.46 7.79
N THR A 785 -23.08 20.04 6.67
CA THR A 785 -21.67 20.29 6.34
C THR A 785 -21.12 21.59 6.94
N ARG A 786 -21.92 22.28 7.77
CA ARG A 786 -21.69 23.64 8.29
C ARG A 786 -21.53 24.73 7.24
N SER A 787 -22.07 24.54 6.04
CA SER A 787 -22.11 25.59 5.03
C SER A 787 -22.98 26.77 5.49
N THR A 788 -22.60 27.98 5.08
CA THR A 788 -23.28 29.25 5.42
C THR A 788 -23.44 30.13 4.17
N GLY A 789 -24.06 31.31 4.30
CA GLY A 789 -24.12 32.31 3.22
C GLY A 789 -24.79 31.81 1.94
N LYS A 790 -24.20 32.14 0.77
CA LYS A 790 -24.73 31.75 -0.55
C LYS A 790 -24.94 30.24 -0.66
N SER A 791 -23.93 29.46 -0.26
CA SER A 791 -23.93 28.01 -0.34
C SER A 791 -25.06 27.38 0.47
N LEU A 792 -25.29 27.84 1.71
CA LEU A 792 -26.42 27.39 2.53
C LEU A 792 -27.79 27.73 1.92
N ASN A 793 -27.94 28.92 1.34
CA ASN A 793 -29.19 29.33 0.69
C ASN A 793 -29.50 28.45 -0.53
N ILE A 794 -28.47 28.03 -1.29
CA ILE A 794 -28.59 27.09 -2.41
C ILE A 794 -29.00 25.70 -1.91
N GLU A 795 -28.29 25.14 -0.92
CA GLU A 795 -28.61 23.84 -0.32
C GLU A 795 -30.06 23.81 0.19
N THR A 796 -30.47 24.84 0.93
CA THR A 796 -31.81 24.99 1.52
C THR A 796 -32.89 25.10 0.45
N SER A 797 -32.71 25.99 -0.53
CA SER A 797 -33.69 26.21 -1.60
C SER A 797 -33.84 24.97 -2.50
N SER A 798 -32.77 24.20 -2.68
CA SER A 798 -32.79 22.96 -3.46
C SER A 798 -33.55 21.83 -2.77
N ILE A 799 -33.37 21.65 -1.45
CA ILE A 799 -34.15 20.66 -0.67
C ILE A 799 -35.63 21.08 -0.59
N ALA A 800 -35.91 22.38 -0.46
CA ALA A 800 -37.26 22.92 -0.49
C ALA A 800 -37.94 22.69 -1.85
N LEU A 801 -37.22 22.91 -2.96
CA LEU A 801 -37.71 22.59 -4.30
C LEU A 801 -38.02 21.09 -4.46
N MET A 802 -37.17 20.18 -3.97
CA MET A 802 -37.48 18.74 -3.97
C MET A 802 -38.74 18.40 -3.15
N ALA A 803 -38.97 19.09 -2.01
CA ALA A 803 -40.19 18.90 -1.22
C ALA A 803 -41.45 19.41 -1.97
N MET A 804 -41.36 20.56 -2.63
CA MET A 804 -42.45 21.09 -3.47
C MET A 804 -42.76 20.17 -4.66
N LEU A 805 -41.74 19.62 -5.33
CA LEU A 805 -41.90 18.69 -6.45
C LEU A 805 -42.53 17.34 -6.05
N LYS A 806 -42.44 16.94 -4.77
CA LYS A 806 -43.14 15.79 -4.17
C LYS A 806 -44.59 16.10 -3.71
N SER A 807 -45.06 17.34 -3.84
CA SER A 807 -46.34 17.83 -3.26
C SER A 807 -47.50 18.00 -4.28
N ASP A 808 -47.47 17.30 -5.41
CA ASP A 808 -48.35 17.50 -6.57
C ASP A 808 -48.32 18.95 -7.12
N ALA A 809 -49.17 19.28 -8.10
CA ALA A 809 -49.18 20.56 -8.81
C ALA A 809 -49.59 21.79 -7.96
N LYS A 810 -49.65 21.65 -6.63
CA LYS A 810 -50.17 22.66 -5.69
C LYS A 810 -49.30 23.90 -5.59
N TYR A 811 -47.98 23.75 -5.57
CA TYR A 811 -47.02 24.85 -5.36
C TYR A 811 -46.36 25.32 -6.67
N ARG A 812 -47.12 25.35 -7.77
CA ARG A 812 -46.55 25.57 -9.11
C ARG A 812 -45.91 26.97 -9.27
N ALA A 813 -46.42 27.99 -8.58
CA ALA A 813 -45.84 29.34 -8.66
C ALA A 813 -44.54 29.44 -7.84
N GLU A 814 -44.53 28.81 -6.67
CA GLU A 814 -43.43 28.76 -5.72
C GLU A 814 -42.26 27.91 -6.28
N ILE A 815 -42.58 26.79 -6.95
CA ILE A 815 -41.65 25.96 -7.73
C ILE A 815 -40.96 26.80 -8.80
N ASN A 816 -41.73 27.51 -9.64
CA ASN A 816 -41.16 28.32 -10.72
C ASN A 816 -40.17 29.35 -10.18
N LYS A 817 -40.55 30.12 -9.15
CA LYS A 817 -39.66 31.10 -8.50
C LYS A 817 -38.37 30.48 -7.99
N SER A 818 -38.42 29.34 -7.28
CA SER A 818 -37.20 28.68 -6.79
C SER A 818 -36.33 28.10 -7.91
N VAL A 819 -36.93 27.69 -9.04
CA VAL A 819 -36.18 27.25 -10.23
C VAL A 819 -35.49 28.46 -10.89
N GLU A 820 -36.22 29.54 -11.14
CA GLU A 820 -35.71 30.81 -11.68
C GLU A 820 -34.55 31.33 -10.82
N TRP A 821 -34.73 31.32 -9.50
CA TRP A 821 -33.67 31.68 -8.55
C TRP A 821 -32.43 30.79 -8.66
N LEU A 822 -32.60 29.45 -8.59
CA LEU A 822 -31.47 28.52 -8.62
C LEU A 822 -30.64 28.65 -9.92
N ILE A 823 -31.27 28.91 -11.06
CA ILE A 823 -30.58 29.16 -12.34
C ILE A 823 -29.63 30.36 -12.22
N THR A 824 -30.04 31.46 -11.59
CA THR A 824 -29.15 32.62 -11.37
C THR A 824 -27.99 32.35 -10.40
N GLN A 825 -28.05 31.28 -9.60
CA GLN A 825 -26.98 30.95 -8.66
C GLN A 825 -25.81 30.18 -9.29
N ARG A 826 -26.02 29.61 -10.48
CA ARG A 826 -25.08 28.78 -11.24
C ARG A 826 -23.87 29.56 -11.80
N SER A 827 -22.68 28.95 -11.76
CA SER A 827 -21.51 29.37 -12.55
C SER A 827 -21.36 28.58 -13.87
N GLY A 828 -20.53 29.06 -14.79
CA GLY A 828 -20.48 28.63 -16.18
C GLY A 828 -20.29 27.13 -16.36
N HIS A 829 -19.32 26.58 -15.62
CA HIS A 829 -19.02 25.14 -15.59
C HIS A 829 -20.06 24.26 -14.85
N GLY A 830 -21.22 24.81 -14.46
CA GLY A 830 -22.35 24.06 -13.89
C GLY A 830 -22.37 23.93 -12.36
N ASN A 831 -21.52 24.66 -11.64
CA ASN A 831 -21.44 24.61 -10.18
C ASN A 831 -22.42 25.61 -9.53
N PHE A 832 -22.91 25.29 -8.33
CA PHE A 832 -23.85 26.11 -7.56
C PHE A 832 -23.26 26.42 -6.16
N GLY A 833 -22.24 27.28 -6.12
CA GLY A 833 -21.50 27.58 -4.89
C GLY A 833 -20.53 26.46 -4.53
N ASN A 834 -20.71 25.84 -3.36
CA ASN A 834 -19.94 24.68 -2.92
C ASN A 834 -20.42 23.36 -3.57
N THR A 835 -19.81 22.24 -3.18
CA THR A 835 -20.20 20.92 -3.68
C THR A 835 -21.61 20.50 -3.26
N GLN A 836 -22.06 20.77 -2.02
CA GLN A 836 -23.39 20.36 -1.55
C GLN A 836 -24.51 21.12 -2.27
N GLY A 837 -24.36 22.44 -2.43
CA GLY A 837 -25.23 23.27 -3.24
C GLY A 837 -25.29 22.78 -4.69
N THR A 838 -24.14 22.39 -5.27
CA THR A 838 -24.08 21.78 -6.60
C THR A 838 -24.83 20.45 -6.66
N ILE A 839 -24.58 19.50 -5.74
CA ILE A 839 -25.26 18.20 -5.68
C ILE A 839 -26.78 18.39 -5.54
N LEU A 840 -27.22 19.23 -4.60
CA LEU A 840 -28.64 19.41 -4.31
C LEU A 840 -29.37 20.19 -5.41
N ALA A 841 -28.76 21.24 -5.97
CA ALA A 841 -29.35 22.01 -7.07
C ALA A 841 -29.47 21.15 -8.33
N LEU A 842 -28.44 20.39 -8.70
CA LEU A 842 -28.52 19.45 -9.81
C LEU A 842 -29.60 18.39 -9.57
N LYS A 843 -29.71 17.82 -8.36
CA LYS A 843 -30.74 16.83 -8.01
C LYS A 843 -32.16 17.41 -8.06
N ALA A 844 -32.36 18.65 -7.62
CA ALA A 844 -33.64 19.35 -7.63
C ALA A 844 -34.06 19.78 -9.04
N LEU A 845 -33.16 20.40 -9.79
CA LEU A 845 -33.41 20.83 -11.17
C LEU A 845 -33.59 19.64 -12.12
N THR A 846 -32.93 18.50 -11.87
CA THR A 846 -33.17 17.23 -12.60
C THR A 846 -34.56 16.65 -12.32
N GLN A 847 -35.08 16.77 -11.09
CA GLN A 847 -36.47 16.38 -10.78
C GLN A 847 -37.50 17.29 -11.46
N TYR A 848 -37.24 18.60 -11.51
CA TYR A 848 -38.05 19.54 -12.29
C TYR A 848 -37.97 19.28 -13.80
N ALA A 849 -36.79 18.97 -14.33
CA ALA A 849 -36.56 18.62 -15.74
C ALA A 849 -37.40 17.41 -16.19
N LYS A 850 -37.54 16.39 -15.34
CA LYS A 850 -38.41 15.22 -15.57
C LYS A 850 -39.91 15.60 -15.75
N GLN A 851 -40.32 16.82 -15.41
CA GLN A 851 -41.70 17.33 -15.49
C GLN A 851 -41.91 18.49 -16.51
N SER A 852 -40.87 19.02 -17.15
CA SER A 852 -40.92 20.27 -17.94
C SER A 852 -40.47 20.09 -19.40
N LYS A 853 -41.16 20.72 -20.37
CA LYS A 853 -40.86 20.57 -21.82
C LYS A 853 -41.11 21.83 -22.66
N LYS A 854 -40.11 22.16 -23.49
CA LYS A 854 -40.08 23.05 -24.68
C LYS A 854 -40.20 24.57 -24.48
N ILE A 855 -39.60 25.27 -25.47
CA ILE A 855 -39.75 26.70 -25.77
C ILE A 855 -41.20 27.05 -26.10
N ALA A 856 -41.70 28.17 -25.56
CA ALA A 856 -43.04 28.70 -25.83
C ALA A 856 -43.14 29.60 -27.09
N SER A 857 -42.09 30.34 -27.44
CA SER A 857 -42.08 31.38 -28.49
C SER A 857 -40.76 31.45 -29.26
N SER A 858 -40.79 31.90 -30.51
CA SER A 858 -39.61 32.32 -31.29
C SER A 858 -39.07 33.67 -30.78
N GLY A 859 -37.89 34.09 -31.26
CA GLY A 859 -37.31 35.41 -30.98
C GLY A 859 -35.89 35.59 -31.53
N GLU A 860 -35.26 36.73 -31.18
CA GLU A 860 -33.83 36.98 -31.40
C GLU A 860 -33.05 37.21 -30.10
N ILE A 861 -31.75 36.91 -30.14
CA ILE A 861 -30.75 37.28 -29.13
C ILE A 861 -29.73 38.23 -29.78
N GLU A 862 -29.61 39.44 -29.26
CA GLU A 862 -28.73 40.50 -29.72
C GLU A 862 -27.63 40.73 -28.67
N ILE A 863 -26.36 40.48 -29.03
CA ILE A 863 -25.21 40.70 -28.15
C ILE A 863 -24.51 41.99 -28.53
N LEU A 864 -24.22 42.82 -27.53
CA LEU A 864 -23.46 44.05 -27.70
C LEU A 864 -22.21 44.05 -26.81
N VAL A 865 -21.07 44.52 -27.34
CA VAL A 865 -19.85 44.76 -26.58
C VAL A 865 -19.48 46.24 -26.67
N ASP A 866 -19.27 46.87 -25.52
CA ASP A 866 -19.02 48.31 -25.34
C ASP A 866 -20.05 49.24 -26.02
N GLY A 867 -21.25 48.71 -26.32
CA GLY A 867 -22.36 49.43 -26.95
C GLY A 867 -22.56 49.15 -28.43
N PHE A 868 -21.63 48.46 -29.10
CA PHE A 868 -21.78 48.03 -30.49
C PHE A 868 -22.43 46.65 -30.55
N VAL A 869 -23.41 46.44 -31.42
CA VAL A 869 -23.92 45.08 -31.73
C VAL A 869 -22.79 44.31 -32.39
N VAL A 870 -22.45 43.14 -31.84
CA VAL A 870 -21.37 42.29 -32.34
C VAL A 870 -21.87 41.00 -32.98
N GLU A 871 -23.04 40.51 -32.58
CA GLU A 871 -23.63 39.26 -33.09
C GLU A 871 -25.15 39.24 -32.80
N THR A 872 -25.93 38.64 -33.71
CA THR A 872 -27.39 38.47 -33.54
C THR A 872 -27.81 37.06 -33.97
N LYS A 873 -28.65 36.39 -33.17
CA LYS A 873 -29.05 35.00 -33.38
C LYS A 873 -30.56 34.81 -33.23
N THR A 874 -31.22 34.34 -34.28
CA THR A 874 -32.64 33.94 -34.26
C THR A 874 -32.82 32.55 -33.63
N TYR A 875 -34.00 32.30 -33.04
CA TYR A 875 -34.43 30.98 -32.57
C TYR A 875 -35.94 30.78 -32.71
N GLU A 876 -36.36 29.52 -32.83
CA GLU A 876 -37.75 29.16 -33.17
C GLU A 876 -38.49 28.41 -32.06
N ALA A 877 -39.80 28.67 -31.96
CA ALA A 877 -40.71 28.03 -31.02
C ALA A 877 -40.67 26.49 -31.12
N GLY A 878 -40.66 25.82 -29.96
CA GLY A 878 -40.66 24.36 -29.88
C GLY A 878 -39.36 23.66 -30.29
N SER A 879 -38.27 24.40 -30.59
CA SER A 879 -36.90 23.87 -30.70
C SER A 879 -36.43 23.23 -29.38
N ARG A 880 -35.34 22.45 -29.45
CA ARG A 880 -34.75 21.69 -28.32
C ARG A 880 -33.26 21.92 -28.12
N ASP A 881 -32.55 22.42 -29.13
CA ASP A 881 -31.08 22.50 -29.15
C ASP A 881 -30.60 23.84 -28.60
N ALA A 882 -29.48 23.83 -27.87
CA ALA A 882 -28.92 25.03 -27.26
C ALA A 882 -28.50 26.06 -28.31
N ILE A 883 -28.82 27.33 -28.06
CA ILE A 883 -28.52 28.45 -28.95
C ILE A 883 -27.13 28.98 -28.59
N GLU A 884 -26.11 28.43 -29.24
CA GLU A 884 -24.73 28.85 -29.07
C GLU A 884 -24.38 30.07 -29.92
N ILE A 885 -23.69 31.02 -29.28
CA ILE A 885 -23.09 32.21 -29.86
C ILE A 885 -21.62 32.22 -29.41
N ASN A 886 -20.78 31.56 -30.21
CA ASN A 886 -19.38 31.29 -29.92
C ASN A 886 -18.45 32.30 -30.59
N GLY A 887 -17.24 32.44 -30.05
CA GLY A 887 -16.20 33.28 -30.64
C GLY A 887 -16.40 34.77 -30.35
N LEU A 888 -16.85 35.11 -29.13
CA LEU A 888 -17.03 36.49 -28.69
C LEU A 888 -15.71 37.13 -28.23
N GLU A 889 -14.67 36.34 -27.96
CA GLU A 889 -13.36 36.82 -27.49
C GLU A 889 -12.69 37.77 -28.48
N LYS A 890 -12.99 37.65 -29.78
CA LYS A 890 -12.51 38.57 -30.83
C LYS A 890 -12.98 40.03 -30.67
N TYR A 891 -13.97 40.28 -29.80
CA TYR A 891 -14.45 41.61 -29.43
C TYR A 891 -14.01 42.06 -28.02
N LEU A 892 -13.39 41.19 -27.23
CA LEU A 892 -12.94 41.48 -25.87
C LEU A 892 -11.48 41.95 -25.86
N LYS A 893 -11.15 42.87 -24.95
CA LYS A 893 -9.81 43.39 -24.69
C LYS A 893 -9.39 43.16 -23.24
N THR A 894 -8.09 43.21 -22.98
CA THR A 894 -7.55 43.27 -21.61
C THR A 894 -8.12 44.48 -20.85
N GLY A 895 -8.40 44.30 -19.56
CA GLY A 895 -9.14 45.26 -18.74
C GLY A 895 -10.66 45.07 -18.82
N ASN A 896 -11.41 46.15 -18.62
CA ASN A 896 -12.87 46.11 -18.53
C ASN A 896 -13.56 46.12 -19.91
N ASN A 897 -14.56 45.27 -20.07
CA ASN A 897 -15.45 45.15 -21.23
C ASN A 897 -16.90 45.15 -20.75
N ARG A 898 -17.78 45.87 -21.43
CA ARG A 898 -19.21 45.93 -21.12
C ARG A 898 -20.00 45.08 -22.12
N VAL A 899 -20.35 43.86 -21.72
CA VAL A 899 -21.17 42.95 -22.53
C VAL A 899 -22.65 43.16 -22.17
N ARG A 900 -23.53 43.27 -23.17
CA ARG A 900 -24.98 43.28 -23.00
C ARG A 900 -25.59 42.10 -23.75
N VAL A 901 -26.51 41.41 -23.09
CA VAL A 901 -27.37 40.37 -23.68
C VAL A 901 -28.79 40.94 -23.73
N LYS A 902 -29.44 40.88 -24.89
CA LYS A 902 -30.78 41.43 -25.07
C LYS A 902 -31.62 40.51 -25.95
N PHE A 903 -32.81 40.16 -25.49
CA PHE A 903 -33.82 39.47 -26.28
C PHE A 903 -34.69 40.46 -27.05
N LYS A 904 -35.14 40.05 -28.24
CA LYS A 904 -36.06 40.81 -29.11
C LYS A 904 -37.10 39.89 -29.72
N ASP A 905 -38.19 40.50 -30.17
CA ASP A 905 -39.25 39.86 -30.95
C ASP A 905 -39.85 38.62 -30.26
N THR A 906 -39.85 38.69 -28.92
CA THR A 906 -40.39 37.72 -27.98
C THR A 906 -40.87 38.45 -26.72
N ASP A 907 -41.92 37.94 -26.07
CA ASP A 907 -42.40 38.45 -24.78
C ASP A 907 -41.68 37.78 -23.59
N ALA A 908 -40.85 36.75 -23.83
CA ALA A 908 -40.16 35.98 -22.81
C ALA A 908 -38.73 35.59 -23.20
N SER A 909 -37.79 35.88 -22.31
CA SER A 909 -36.38 35.50 -22.39
C SER A 909 -36.17 34.02 -22.08
N LEU A 910 -35.26 33.39 -22.83
CA LEU A 910 -34.73 32.08 -22.48
C LEU A 910 -33.69 32.23 -21.35
N PRO A 911 -33.50 31.22 -20.47
CA PRO A 911 -32.31 31.15 -19.63
C PRO A 911 -31.04 31.19 -20.49
N TYR A 912 -29.98 31.84 -20.02
CA TYR A 912 -28.69 31.85 -20.71
C TYR A 912 -27.52 31.95 -19.73
N THR A 913 -26.37 31.48 -20.20
CA THR A 913 -25.06 31.65 -19.55
C THR A 913 -24.13 32.38 -20.52
N LEU A 914 -23.65 33.55 -20.12
CA LEU A 914 -22.47 34.18 -20.72
C LEU A 914 -21.23 33.66 -19.97
N MET A 915 -20.31 33.00 -20.67
CA MET A 915 -19.07 32.46 -20.11
C MET A 915 -17.86 33.06 -20.82
N VAL A 916 -16.89 33.54 -20.03
CA VAL A 916 -15.60 34.04 -20.51
C VAL A 916 -14.48 33.37 -19.73
N ASN A 917 -13.66 32.58 -20.43
CA ASN A 917 -12.53 31.85 -19.86
C ASN A 917 -11.22 32.47 -20.35
N TRP A 918 -10.18 32.46 -19.52
CA TRP A 918 -8.80 32.79 -19.90
C TRP A 918 -7.81 32.13 -18.95
N ASN A 919 -6.53 32.04 -19.33
CA ASN A 919 -5.46 31.66 -18.40
C ASN A 919 -4.81 32.91 -17.80
N THR A 920 -4.48 32.87 -16.51
CA THR A 920 -3.68 33.90 -15.81
C THR A 920 -2.49 33.30 -15.07
N THR A 921 -1.35 33.98 -15.07
CA THR A 921 -0.16 33.54 -14.31
C THR A 921 -0.30 33.73 -12.80
N LEU A 922 -1.27 34.54 -12.35
CA LEU A 922 -1.64 34.73 -10.95
C LEU A 922 -3.16 34.98 -10.85
N PRO A 923 -3.96 34.04 -10.34
CA PRO A 923 -5.37 34.28 -10.09
C PRO A 923 -5.60 35.30 -8.96
N GLY A 924 -6.74 35.99 -8.97
CA GLY A 924 -7.07 36.97 -7.95
C GLY A 924 -7.40 36.32 -6.60
N SER A 925 -6.67 36.66 -5.55
CA SER A 925 -6.98 36.24 -4.17
C SER A 925 -8.33 36.79 -3.70
N ALA A 926 -9.14 35.93 -3.07
CA ALA A 926 -10.41 36.32 -2.46
C ALA A 926 -10.17 37.26 -1.27
N LYS A 927 -10.81 38.43 -1.28
CA LYS A 927 -10.62 39.50 -0.26
C LYS A 927 -10.92 39.06 1.19
N ASN A 928 -11.72 38.01 1.34
CA ASN A 928 -12.18 37.47 2.61
C ASN A 928 -11.60 36.07 2.91
N CYS A 929 -10.51 35.67 2.25
CA CYS A 929 -9.81 34.43 2.56
C CYS A 929 -9.21 34.50 3.98
N ALA A 930 -9.60 33.56 4.85
CA ALA A 930 -9.14 33.47 6.22
C ALA A 930 -7.70 32.92 6.36
N VAL A 931 -7.14 32.36 5.28
CA VAL A 931 -5.80 31.79 5.22
C VAL A 931 -4.97 32.58 4.21
N LYS A 932 -3.72 32.89 4.55
CA LYS A 932 -2.73 33.47 3.64
C LYS A 932 -1.58 32.48 3.44
N LEU A 933 -1.11 32.37 2.21
CA LEU A 933 0.11 31.63 1.85
C LEU A 933 1.12 32.60 1.27
N ASP A 934 2.37 32.55 1.73
CA ASP A 934 3.52 33.16 1.06
C ASP A 934 4.52 32.06 0.70
N THR A 935 5.13 32.15 -0.49
CA THR A 935 6.12 31.16 -0.97
C THR A 935 7.26 31.86 -1.68
N ASP A 936 8.51 31.60 -1.28
CA ASP A 936 9.68 32.11 -1.99
C ASP A 936 10.91 31.20 -1.82
N PHE A 937 11.85 31.29 -2.77
CA PHE A 937 13.11 30.56 -2.71
C PHE A 937 14.20 31.36 -2.00
N VAL A 938 15.05 30.69 -1.22
CA VAL A 938 16.24 31.33 -0.59
C VAL A 938 17.26 31.79 -1.65
N LYS A 939 17.24 31.19 -2.84
CA LYS A 939 18.03 31.58 -4.02
C LYS A 939 17.23 31.27 -5.29
N HIS A 940 17.37 32.04 -6.37
CA HIS A 940 16.74 31.72 -7.68
C HIS A 940 17.68 31.00 -8.66
N LYS A 941 18.87 30.59 -8.20
CA LYS A 941 19.91 29.89 -8.97
C LYS A 941 20.53 28.77 -8.12
N VAL A 942 20.82 27.65 -8.76
CA VAL A 942 21.44 26.45 -8.17
C VAL A 942 22.15 25.65 -9.27
N ALA A 943 23.24 24.94 -8.96
CA ALA A 943 23.87 24.02 -9.91
C ALA A 943 23.16 22.66 -9.92
N SER A 944 23.08 22.01 -11.08
CA SER A 944 22.41 20.71 -11.17
C SER A 944 23.12 19.64 -10.33
N GLY A 945 22.33 18.95 -9.50
CA GLY A 945 22.79 18.00 -8.48
C GLY A 945 22.87 18.58 -7.05
N GLU A 946 22.79 19.90 -6.87
CA GLU A 946 22.67 20.54 -5.54
C GLU A 946 21.20 20.68 -5.10
N ASN A 947 20.99 21.03 -3.83
CA ASN A 947 19.66 21.34 -3.29
C ASN A 947 19.41 22.86 -3.24
N ILE A 948 18.15 23.27 -3.42
CA ILE A 948 17.67 24.65 -3.34
C ILE A 948 16.45 24.71 -2.42
N ARG A 949 16.47 25.63 -1.44
CA ARG A 949 15.42 25.72 -0.43
C ARG A 949 14.25 26.61 -0.88
N LEU A 950 13.06 26.04 -0.87
CA LEU A 950 11.77 26.73 -1.02
C LEU A 950 11.13 26.89 0.36
N ASN A 951 10.88 28.12 0.77
CA ASN A 951 10.16 28.42 2.01
C ASN A 951 8.68 28.65 1.70
N ALA A 952 7.79 28.08 2.50
CA ALA A 952 6.35 28.32 2.44
C ALA A 952 5.81 28.71 3.82
N LYS A 953 4.92 29.70 3.87
CA LYS A 953 4.37 30.26 5.11
C LYS A 953 2.85 30.31 5.05
N ILE A 954 2.19 29.51 5.88
CA ILE A 954 0.73 29.49 6.04
C ILE A 954 0.37 30.34 7.26
N SER A 955 -0.52 31.31 7.11
CA SER A 955 -0.92 32.23 8.18
C SER A 955 -2.44 32.31 8.30
N ASN A 956 -2.96 32.25 9.53
CA ASN A 956 -4.33 32.63 9.86
C ASN A 956 -4.44 34.17 9.82
N THR A 957 -5.39 34.71 9.05
CA THR A 957 -5.62 36.17 8.95
C THR A 957 -6.66 36.69 9.94
N THR A 958 -7.14 35.83 10.85
CA THR A 958 -8.29 36.09 11.74
C THR A 958 -7.96 35.96 13.24
N ASP A 959 -8.91 36.41 14.06
CA ASP A 959 -8.94 36.32 15.52
C ASP A 959 -9.45 34.97 16.05
N LYS A 960 -9.75 34.00 15.18
CA LYS A 960 -10.42 32.74 15.51
C LYS A 960 -9.63 31.53 15.03
N GLY A 961 -9.76 30.41 15.73
CA GLY A 961 -9.18 29.14 15.28
C GLY A 961 -9.87 28.67 14.01
N LEU A 962 -9.08 28.38 12.97
CA LEU A 962 -9.55 27.86 11.69
C LEU A 962 -9.41 26.33 11.67
N ALA A 963 -10.39 25.64 11.10
CA ALA A 963 -10.37 24.19 10.92
C ALA A 963 -10.10 23.84 9.45
N SER A 964 -9.38 22.75 9.23
CA SER A 964 -9.05 22.20 7.91
C SER A 964 -8.42 23.17 6.88
N PRO A 965 -7.34 23.94 7.21
CA PRO A 965 -6.56 24.62 6.17
C PRO A 965 -5.90 23.65 5.18
N ILE A 966 -5.88 24.02 3.91
CA ILE A 966 -5.11 23.37 2.83
C ILE A 966 -4.14 24.40 2.25
N ALA A 967 -2.91 23.98 1.93
CA ALA A 967 -2.03 24.70 1.02
C ALA A 967 -1.59 23.79 -0.15
N ILE A 968 -1.58 24.33 -1.37
CA ILE A 968 -1.06 23.71 -2.59
C ILE A 968 0.14 24.56 -3.02
N ILE A 969 1.33 23.97 -3.00
CA ILE A 969 2.61 24.65 -3.27
C ILE A 969 3.21 24.08 -4.55
N GLY A 970 3.39 24.95 -5.55
CA GLY A 970 3.88 24.57 -6.87
C GLY A 970 5.41 24.41 -6.91
N ILE A 971 5.86 23.29 -7.46
CA ILE A 971 7.28 22.93 -7.63
C ILE A 971 7.70 23.16 -9.10
N PRO A 972 8.79 23.89 -9.40
CA PRO A 972 9.26 24.07 -10.77
C PRO A 972 9.79 22.76 -11.36
N ALA A 973 9.45 22.47 -12.63
CA ALA A 973 9.71 21.20 -13.32
C ALA A 973 11.18 20.72 -13.41
N GLY A 974 12.15 21.59 -13.12
CA GLY A 974 13.58 21.23 -13.04
C GLY A 974 14.03 20.73 -11.67
N LEU A 975 13.16 20.75 -10.67
CA LEU A 975 13.41 20.40 -9.27
C LEU A 975 12.57 19.19 -8.82
N SER A 976 13.06 18.43 -7.84
CA SER A 976 12.33 17.33 -7.20
C SER A 976 12.21 17.52 -5.68
N LEU A 977 11.08 17.09 -5.10
CA LEU A 977 10.90 16.98 -3.65
C LEU A 977 11.74 15.83 -3.09
N GLN A 978 12.05 15.87 -1.81
CA GLN A 978 12.72 14.79 -1.08
C GLN A 978 11.71 14.07 -0.19
N SER A 979 11.27 12.86 -0.57
CA SER A 979 10.20 12.16 0.17
C SER A 979 10.52 11.99 1.65
N TRP A 980 11.74 11.55 1.97
CA TRP A 980 12.21 11.34 3.35
C TRP A 980 12.05 12.59 4.24
N GLN A 981 12.23 13.79 3.69
CA GLN A 981 12.05 15.04 4.43
C GLN A 981 10.56 15.31 4.71
N LEU A 982 9.66 14.90 3.82
CA LEU A 982 8.22 15.06 4.00
C LEU A 982 7.64 14.03 4.96
N ASP A 983 8.17 12.80 4.93
CA ASP A 983 7.89 11.76 5.92
C ASP A 983 8.33 12.22 7.32
N GLU A 984 9.58 12.70 7.47
CA GLU A 984 10.14 13.28 8.71
C GLU A 984 9.30 14.46 9.23
N MET A 985 8.97 15.45 8.38
CA MET A 985 8.12 16.59 8.75
C MET A 985 6.69 16.18 9.16
N GLN A 986 6.19 15.05 8.69
CA GLN A 986 4.90 14.49 9.08
C GLN A 986 4.97 13.77 10.43
N GLU A 987 6.05 13.02 10.69
CA GLU A 987 6.29 12.34 11.96
C GLU A 987 6.56 13.34 13.11
N GLU A 988 7.23 14.45 12.83
CA GLU A 988 7.33 15.61 13.73
C GLU A 988 6.00 16.35 13.95
N GLY A 989 4.96 16.05 13.16
CA GLY A 989 3.65 16.68 13.26
C GLY A 989 3.60 18.15 12.78
N GLN A 990 4.52 18.57 11.89
CA GLN A 990 4.48 19.92 11.31
C GLN A 990 3.16 20.14 10.55
N PHE A 991 2.68 19.11 9.85
CA PHE A 991 1.38 19.01 9.21
C PHE A 991 0.72 17.64 9.46
N ASP A 992 -0.61 17.55 9.32
CA ASP A 992 -1.37 16.35 9.68
C ASP A 992 -1.38 15.27 8.57
N PHE A 993 -1.21 15.69 7.31
CA PHE A 993 -1.06 14.82 6.14
C PHE A 993 -0.49 15.61 4.94
N TYR A 994 0.14 14.93 3.98
CA TYR A 994 0.53 15.53 2.70
C TYR A 994 0.25 14.60 1.51
N GLU A 995 0.12 15.19 0.31
CA GLU A 995 0.10 14.48 -0.97
C GLU A 995 1.09 15.14 -1.93
N ILE A 996 1.82 14.35 -2.73
CA ILE A 996 2.53 14.84 -3.91
C ILE A 996 1.63 14.59 -5.13
N ALA A 997 1.25 15.66 -5.83
CA ALA A 997 0.30 15.61 -6.94
C ALA A 997 0.78 16.47 -8.11
N ASP A 998 1.06 15.83 -9.25
CA ASP A 998 1.75 16.42 -10.40
C ASP A 998 3.05 17.11 -9.95
N ASN A 999 3.30 18.36 -10.36
CA ASN A 999 4.40 19.19 -9.89
C ASN A 999 4.01 20.01 -8.63
N ASN A 1000 3.29 19.45 -7.65
CA ASN A 1000 2.88 20.16 -6.44
C ASN A 1000 3.04 19.29 -5.18
N ILE A 1001 3.30 19.94 -4.04
CA ILE A 1001 3.00 19.38 -2.71
C ILE A 1001 1.69 19.99 -2.20
N ILE A 1002 0.80 19.14 -1.68
CA ILE A 1002 -0.45 19.52 -1.02
C ILE A 1002 -0.28 19.21 0.47
N ILE A 1003 -0.49 20.21 1.31
CA ILE A 1003 -0.33 20.13 2.77
C ILE A 1003 -1.70 20.29 3.42
N TYR A 1004 -2.04 19.35 4.30
CA TYR A 1004 -3.29 19.33 5.06
C TYR A 1004 -3.02 19.59 6.53
N LEU A 1005 -3.76 20.55 7.10
CA LEU A 1005 -3.74 20.86 8.53
C LEU A 1005 -5.14 20.59 9.10
N ARG A 1006 -5.25 20.01 10.30
CA ARG A 1006 -6.53 19.90 11.02
C ARG A 1006 -7.00 21.24 11.55
N GLN A 1007 -6.08 22.07 12.03
CA GLN A 1007 -6.38 23.39 12.56
C GLN A 1007 -5.22 24.39 12.39
N LEU A 1008 -5.55 25.68 12.52
CA LEU A 1008 -4.60 26.78 12.63
C LEU A 1008 -5.17 27.78 13.66
N ALA A 1009 -4.48 27.97 14.79
CA ALA A 1009 -4.92 28.76 15.92
C ALA A 1009 -5.04 30.27 15.57
N PRO A 1010 -5.76 31.08 16.39
CA PRO A 1010 -5.93 32.53 16.13
C PRO A 1010 -4.62 33.23 15.77
N SER A 1011 -4.56 33.84 14.59
CA SER A 1011 -3.37 34.53 14.06
C SER A 1011 -2.06 33.71 14.02
N GLU A 1012 -2.12 32.37 14.12
CA GLU A 1012 -0.97 31.46 13.99
C GLU A 1012 -0.32 31.56 12.61
N LYS A 1013 1.00 31.35 12.56
CA LYS A 1013 1.80 31.33 11.34
C LYS A 1013 2.73 30.11 11.40
N LYS A 1014 2.54 29.15 10.51
CA LYS A 1014 3.44 28.01 10.30
C LYS A 1014 4.36 28.29 9.11
N GLU A 1015 5.63 27.97 9.25
CA GLU A 1015 6.65 28.09 8.21
C GLU A 1015 7.28 26.73 7.95
N TYR A 1016 7.47 26.41 6.68
CA TYR A 1016 8.01 25.15 6.20
C TYR A 1016 9.19 25.43 5.26
N SER A 1017 10.22 24.58 5.31
CA SER A 1017 11.42 24.67 4.47
C SER A 1017 11.58 23.37 3.69
N PHE A 1018 11.36 23.40 2.37
CA PHE A 1018 11.53 22.25 1.49
C PHE A 1018 12.86 22.37 0.75
N ASP A 1019 13.76 21.40 0.94
CA ASP A 1019 15.01 21.31 0.21
C ASP A 1019 14.81 20.51 -1.08
N LEU A 1020 14.66 21.23 -2.18
CA LEU A 1020 14.35 20.67 -3.48
C LEU A 1020 15.65 20.37 -4.25
N LYS A 1021 15.77 19.17 -4.80
CA LYS A 1021 16.97 18.75 -5.54
C LYS A 1021 16.92 19.23 -7.00
N ALA A 1022 18.01 19.81 -7.48
CA ALA A 1022 18.10 20.43 -8.81
C ALA A 1022 18.46 19.41 -9.92
N ASP A 1023 17.53 18.55 -10.29
CA ASP A 1023 17.80 17.39 -11.15
C ASP A 1023 18.04 17.68 -12.64
N ILE A 1024 17.43 18.75 -13.19
CA ILE A 1024 17.43 19.00 -14.65
C ILE A 1024 17.77 20.47 -14.96
N PRO A 1025 18.87 20.75 -15.68
CA PRO A 1025 19.24 22.10 -16.09
C PRO A 1025 18.17 22.81 -16.93
N GLY A 1026 18.01 24.12 -16.72
CA GLY A 1026 17.03 24.93 -17.44
C GLY A 1026 16.57 26.16 -16.67
N SER A 1027 15.53 26.81 -17.18
CA SER A 1027 14.81 27.89 -16.50
C SER A 1027 13.34 27.54 -16.46
N TYR A 1028 12.79 27.50 -15.25
CA TYR A 1028 11.48 26.94 -14.94
C TYR A 1028 10.67 27.89 -14.06
N LYS A 1029 9.35 27.86 -14.19
CA LYS A 1029 8.44 28.50 -13.23
C LYS A 1029 7.32 27.53 -12.88
N ALA A 1030 7.08 27.33 -11.58
CA ALA A 1030 5.91 26.58 -11.14
C ALA A 1030 4.61 27.33 -11.45
N ALA A 1031 3.48 26.62 -11.40
CA ALA A 1031 2.18 27.26 -11.23
C ALA A 1031 2.16 28.04 -9.89
N ALA A 1032 1.44 29.17 -9.86
CA ALA A 1032 1.19 29.93 -8.63
C ALA A 1032 0.59 29.05 -7.52
N SER A 1033 1.09 29.20 -6.30
CA SER A 1033 0.68 28.43 -5.13
C SER A 1033 -0.60 29.01 -4.51
N CYS A 1034 -1.39 28.23 -3.77
CA CYS A 1034 -2.56 28.76 -3.06
C CYS A 1034 -2.85 28.10 -1.71
N ALA A 1035 -3.60 28.80 -0.85
CA ALA A 1035 -4.18 28.23 0.36
C ALA A 1035 -5.62 28.69 0.57
N TYR A 1036 -6.40 27.84 1.24
CA TYR A 1036 -7.83 28.03 1.50
C TYR A 1036 -8.27 27.15 2.67
N LEU A 1037 -9.51 27.31 3.14
CA LEU A 1037 -10.15 26.36 4.05
C LEU A 1037 -10.84 25.28 3.25
N TYR A 1038 -10.66 24.01 3.63
CA TYR A 1038 -11.29 22.84 3.00
C TYR A 1038 -12.78 23.08 2.67
N TYR A 1039 -13.52 23.63 3.62
CA TYR A 1039 -14.98 23.86 3.55
C TYR A 1039 -15.41 25.18 2.90
N SER A 1040 -14.47 25.95 2.36
CA SER A 1040 -14.74 27.27 1.76
C SER A 1040 -13.76 27.57 0.64
N ASP A 1041 -13.64 26.65 -0.32
CA ASP A 1041 -12.72 26.76 -1.45
C ASP A 1041 -13.14 27.82 -2.48
N GLU A 1042 -14.33 28.41 -2.37
CA GLU A 1042 -14.67 29.68 -3.04
C GLU A 1042 -13.79 30.86 -2.57
N TYR A 1043 -13.09 30.73 -1.44
CA TYR A 1043 -12.21 31.76 -0.88
C TYR A 1043 -10.75 31.26 -0.82
N LYS A 1044 -10.01 31.43 -1.91
CA LYS A 1044 -8.57 31.08 -1.99
C LYS A 1044 -7.67 32.32 -1.96
N HIS A 1045 -6.53 32.21 -1.29
CA HIS A 1045 -5.40 33.12 -1.42
C HIS A 1045 -4.38 32.53 -2.39
N TRP A 1046 -4.09 33.23 -3.48
CA TRP A 1046 -3.12 32.86 -4.52
C TRP A 1046 -1.82 33.65 -4.39
N THR A 1047 -0.70 33.01 -4.71
CA THR A 1047 0.65 33.56 -4.55
C THR A 1047 1.55 33.17 -5.72
N ASP A 1048 2.18 34.16 -6.35
CA ASP A 1048 3.06 34.00 -7.50
C ASP A 1048 4.34 33.23 -7.16
N SER A 1049 4.41 31.97 -7.63
CA SER A 1049 5.58 31.09 -7.48
C SER A 1049 6.76 31.60 -8.32
N LYS A 1050 7.91 31.86 -7.70
CA LYS A 1050 9.06 32.47 -8.39
C LYS A 1050 9.77 31.53 -9.35
N SER A 1051 10.36 32.11 -10.39
CA SER A 1051 11.19 31.38 -11.35
C SER A 1051 12.48 30.90 -10.71
N VAL A 1052 12.96 29.73 -11.14
CA VAL A 1052 14.27 29.17 -10.79
C VAL A 1052 15.08 28.88 -12.04
N THR A 1053 16.41 29.04 -11.95
CA THR A 1053 17.34 28.60 -12.98
C THR A 1053 18.24 27.52 -12.40
N VAL A 1054 18.19 26.32 -12.98
CA VAL A 1054 19.12 25.23 -12.70
C VAL A 1054 20.24 25.32 -13.74
N GLU A 1055 21.44 25.63 -13.29
CA GLU A 1055 22.62 25.74 -14.15
C GLU A 1055 23.23 24.36 -14.39
N ALA A 1056 23.71 24.08 -15.61
CA ALA A 1056 24.34 22.81 -15.92
C ALA A 1056 25.66 22.67 -15.14
N SER A 1057 25.90 21.50 -14.55
CA SER A 1057 27.15 21.25 -13.83
C SER A 1057 28.33 21.24 -14.80
N ASN A 1058 29.44 21.85 -14.40
CA ASN A 1058 30.69 21.90 -15.16
C ASN A 1058 31.66 20.75 -14.79
N LYS A 1059 31.12 19.62 -14.30
CA LYS A 1059 31.84 18.39 -13.94
C LYS A 1059 31.56 17.30 -14.97
#